data_AF-A0A4R8WKD6-F1
#
_entry.id   AF-A0A4R8WKD6-F1
#
_cell.length_a   1.000
_cell.length_b   1.000
_cell.length_c   1.000
_cell.angle_alpha   90.00
_cell.angle_beta   90.00
_cell.angle_gamma   90.00
#
_symmetry.space_group_name_H-M   'P 1'
#
loop_
_entity.id
_entity.type
_entity.pdbx_description
1 polymer ?
#
loop_
_entity_poly.entity_id
_entity_poly.type
_entity_poly.pdbx_seq_one_letter_code
_entity_poly.pdbx_strand_id
1 'polypeptide(L)'
;MGVATPGDQPPARLGPRNDPPVRLPARRPLPVYAFDPMSTRLSGRYLTVDVPFERDLEPGPSGRLVQVVDYDAARDVWYRPVDLNDPAILAQGGLRPSESDPRTHQQVVYAVAMSVIERFERFGGQRFRWRGGRELRIVPHAFEGRNAFFDPTRRAVLFGYYKADERDPGSNLPGQVMFTCLSVDVVAHEVTHAIVHRIRKYFSEASNPDVFAWHEAFADLVALFHHFLFPDVVAEAVANSSTDLREGSALLDLALEFGESTGRGAALRSAIGSPRTPDAFLAATEPHARGACFVAAVFDAYLDTYLKQINDLRRLATGGTGVLPPGALPTDLVKRVTVEAIRNADRILGMVVRAFQYLPVVDVTFGDVVRGIVTADRALYPDDAMRLRTNLVEALRRRGIYPPSVSSLTEEALTWPGPADPALSLTRGAHSVDLAPLILEATQNLDLGGEASTTITGADADPEIEGPDKSDARPRVSTRARPAVPAVPAVPAAQSGALKPAPATTANSATVVALIEWGRYHAYELGLDPDLPLELVGVHAVFVQASDLQPRPIVVAQFAQRHQELEDQSLPAGKRMAIRAGTTVIARVDGQVVHVVAKPLPLSNPDALTKPETFTGKPDAVRAFAESSAAIGAKRAKALQAWSDHVTSADALAAWTDQPSLLRMTFASLHAAEEVPMPKVVPHA
;
A
#
# COMPACT_ATOMS: atom_id res chain seq x y z
N MET A 1 52.08 1.13 -70.70
CA MET A 1 51.01 0.11 -70.68
C MET A 1 50.67 -0.20 -69.24
N GLY A 2 49.41 -0.06 -68.86
CA GLY A 2 48.91 -0.27 -67.49
C GLY A 2 47.86 0.79 -67.12
N VAL A 3 46.62 0.56 -67.53
CA VAL A 3 45.44 1.39 -67.23
C VAL A 3 45.05 1.16 -65.75
N ALA A 4 44.97 2.23 -64.97
CA ALA A 4 44.32 2.24 -63.67
C ALA A 4 42.95 2.93 -63.79
N THR A 5 41.90 2.17 -63.52
CA THR A 5 40.52 2.63 -63.34
C THR A 5 40.44 3.69 -62.23
N PRO A 6 39.70 4.81 -62.41
CA PRO A 6 39.37 5.68 -61.29
C PRO A 6 38.40 4.92 -60.38
N GLY A 7 38.92 4.48 -59.24
CA GLY A 7 38.12 3.93 -58.14
C GLY A 7 37.22 4.99 -57.53
N ASP A 8 36.11 4.50 -56.98
CA ASP A 8 35.03 5.22 -56.32
C ASP A 8 35.51 6.43 -55.50
N GLN A 9 34.94 7.58 -55.82
CA GLN A 9 34.92 8.71 -54.90
C GLN A 9 34.19 8.26 -53.62
N PRO A 10 34.73 8.52 -52.42
CA PRO A 10 33.95 8.32 -51.19
C PRO A 10 32.68 9.18 -51.28
N PRO A 11 31.49 8.64 -50.94
CA PRO A 11 30.26 9.40 -51.05
C PRO A 11 30.41 10.69 -50.24
N ALA A 12 30.01 11.80 -50.90
CA ALA A 12 30.00 13.12 -50.33
C ALA A 12 29.48 13.08 -48.89
N ARG A 13 30.19 13.75 -47.97
CA ARG A 13 29.75 13.93 -46.58
C ARG A 13 28.30 14.41 -46.60
N LEU A 14 27.37 13.52 -46.23
CA LEU A 14 26.00 13.88 -45.91
C LEU A 14 26.11 14.99 -44.86
N GLY A 15 25.61 16.19 -45.21
CA GLY A 15 25.48 17.28 -44.26
C GLY A 15 24.71 16.82 -43.01
N PRO A 16 24.77 17.57 -41.90
CA PRO A 16 24.06 17.20 -40.67
C PRO A 16 22.60 16.92 -41.01
N ARG A 17 22.17 15.66 -40.84
CA ARG A 17 20.78 15.24 -41.10
C ARG A 17 19.88 16.07 -40.19
N ASN A 18 19.05 16.93 -40.78
CA ASN A 18 18.03 17.70 -40.08
C ASN A 18 16.78 16.82 -39.86
N ASP A 19 16.97 15.68 -39.19
CA ASP A 19 15.90 14.76 -38.78
C ASP A 19 15.78 14.79 -37.25
N PRO A 20 15.13 15.81 -36.66
CA PRO A 20 14.91 15.81 -35.23
C PRO A 20 14.07 14.59 -34.83
N PRO A 21 14.49 13.79 -33.84
CA PRO A 21 13.75 12.59 -33.44
C PRO A 21 12.40 12.98 -32.82
N VAL A 22 11.34 12.25 -33.18
CA VAL A 22 10.04 12.37 -32.50
C VAL A 22 10.22 11.87 -31.07
N ARG A 23 10.01 12.76 -30.11
CA ARG A 23 10.09 12.40 -28.69
C ARG A 23 8.83 11.64 -28.31
N LEU A 24 9.02 10.46 -27.72
CA LEU A 24 7.93 9.73 -27.08
C LEU A 24 7.33 10.57 -25.94
N PRO A 25 6.02 10.49 -25.70
CA PRO A 25 5.39 11.19 -24.60
C PRO A 25 5.91 10.64 -23.27
N ALA A 26 5.92 11.49 -22.24
CA ALA A 26 6.27 11.06 -20.88
C ALA A 26 5.14 10.29 -20.19
N ARG A 27 3.90 10.49 -20.64
CA ARG A 27 2.69 9.97 -20.01
C ARG A 27 1.69 9.45 -21.04
N ARG A 28 0.79 8.57 -20.62
CA ARG A 28 -0.31 8.05 -21.42
C ARG A 28 -1.64 8.23 -20.67
N PRO A 29 -2.64 8.90 -21.26
CA PRO A 29 -4.00 8.87 -20.75
C PRO A 29 -4.61 7.49 -21.01
N LEU A 30 -5.37 6.97 -20.06
CA LEU A 30 -6.15 5.74 -20.18
C LEU A 30 -7.56 5.95 -19.60
N PRO A 31 -8.61 5.80 -20.41
CA PRO A 31 -9.99 5.85 -19.97
C PRO A 31 -10.33 4.76 -18.96
N VAL A 32 -11.05 5.13 -17.90
CA VAL A 32 -11.63 4.24 -16.88
C VAL A 32 -13.05 4.69 -16.53
N TYR A 33 -13.77 3.88 -15.77
CA TYR A 33 -15.08 4.25 -15.20
C TYR A 33 -14.92 5.27 -14.06
N ALA A 34 -15.96 6.07 -13.80
CA ALA A 34 -15.95 7.10 -12.75
C ALA A 34 -15.61 6.54 -11.35
N PHE A 35 -16.35 5.51 -10.98
CA PHE A 35 -16.10 4.66 -9.81
C PHE A 35 -16.34 3.22 -10.23
N ASP A 36 -17.45 3.04 -10.95
CA ASP A 36 -17.96 1.78 -11.46
C ASP A 36 -18.77 1.99 -12.77
N PRO A 37 -19.14 0.91 -13.48
CA PRO A 37 -19.96 1.02 -14.68
C PRO A 37 -21.29 1.77 -14.49
N MET A 38 -22.04 1.53 -13.40
CA MET A 38 -23.34 2.16 -13.19
C MET A 38 -23.29 3.68 -12.94
N SER A 39 -22.35 4.17 -12.12
CA SER A 39 -22.12 5.61 -11.91
C SER A 39 -21.76 6.33 -13.21
N THR A 40 -21.05 5.63 -14.10
CA THR A 40 -20.67 6.16 -15.42
C THR A 40 -21.83 6.15 -16.41
N ARG A 41 -22.73 5.16 -16.36
CA ARG A 41 -23.95 5.15 -17.22
C ARG A 41 -24.86 6.34 -16.93
N LEU A 42 -24.97 6.76 -15.67
CA LEU A 42 -25.80 7.89 -15.25
C LEU A 42 -25.18 9.24 -15.63
N SER A 43 -23.86 9.39 -15.49
CA SER A 43 -23.15 10.64 -15.80
C SER A 43 -22.77 10.77 -17.29
N GLY A 44 -22.65 9.65 -18.01
CA GLY A 44 -22.15 9.60 -19.38
C GLY A 44 -20.66 9.91 -19.52
N ARG A 45 -19.92 10.06 -18.41
CA ARG A 45 -18.53 10.54 -18.38
C ARG A 45 -17.57 9.45 -17.92
N TYR A 46 -16.61 9.15 -18.79
CA TYR A 46 -15.46 8.34 -18.43
C TYR A 46 -14.38 9.21 -17.83
N LEU A 47 -13.65 8.65 -16.88
CA LEU A 47 -12.47 9.29 -16.33
C LEU A 47 -11.26 8.96 -17.18
N THR A 48 -10.26 9.81 -17.09
CA THR A 48 -8.95 9.55 -17.68
C THR A 48 -7.93 9.46 -16.56
N VAL A 49 -7.28 8.30 -16.44
CA VAL A 49 -6.11 8.14 -15.58
C VAL A 49 -4.87 8.37 -16.43
N ASP A 50 -4.06 9.35 -16.04
CA ASP A 50 -2.82 9.66 -16.73
C ASP A 50 -1.65 8.95 -16.02
N VAL A 51 -1.03 7.95 -16.67
CA VAL A 51 0.03 7.12 -16.09
C VAL A 51 1.37 7.29 -16.83
N PRO A 52 2.52 6.95 -16.23
CA PRO A 52 3.80 7.02 -16.92
C PRO A 52 3.81 6.21 -18.22
N PHE A 53 4.45 6.74 -19.27
CA PHE A 53 4.57 6.03 -20.54
C PHE A 53 5.73 5.03 -20.48
N GLU A 54 5.41 3.74 -20.45
CA GLU A 54 6.39 2.65 -20.54
C GLU A 54 6.70 2.30 -22.00
N ARG A 55 7.95 2.49 -22.43
CA ARG A 55 8.38 2.33 -23.83
C ARG A 55 8.30 0.89 -24.31
N ASP A 56 8.71 -0.04 -23.45
CA ASP A 56 8.81 -1.47 -23.75
C ASP A 56 7.61 -2.23 -23.18
N LEU A 57 6.44 -1.58 -23.08
CA LEU A 57 5.21 -2.20 -22.57
C LEU A 57 4.70 -3.26 -23.56
N GLU A 58 4.61 -4.51 -23.11
CA GLU A 58 4.11 -5.62 -23.92
C GLU A 58 2.58 -5.79 -23.80
N PRO A 59 1.91 -6.44 -24.78
CA PRO A 59 0.48 -6.71 -24.74
C PRO A 59 0.02 -7.51 -23.51
N GLY A 60 -1.18 -7.21 -23.02
CA GLY A 60 -1.60 -7.64 -21.68
C GLY A 60 -0.74 -6.89 -20.69
N PRO A 61 -0.99 -5.57 -20.52
CA PRO A 61 -0.01 -4.57 -20.15
C PRO A 61 1.03 -5.12 -19.17
N SER A 62 2.19 -5.45 -19.74
CA SER A 62 3.30 -6.10 -19.04
C SER A 62 4.47 -5.14 -19.08
N GLY A 63 4.64 -4.43 -17.98
CA GLY A 63 5.65 -3.38 -17.78
C GLY A 63 6.55 -3.69 -16.60
N ARG A 64 7.30 -2.69 -16.14
CA ARG A 64 8.31 -2.84 -15.08
C ARG A 64 7.74 -3.32 -13.74
N LEU A 65 6.49 -2.96 -13.45
CA LEU A 65 5.87 -3.15 -12.14
C LEU A 65 4.67 -4.08 -12.17
N VAL A 66 3.92 -4.09 -13.27
CA VAL A 66 2.63 -4.76 -13.35
C VAL A 66 2.60 -5.62 -14.60
N GLN A 67 2.05 -6.82 -14.43
CA GLN A 67 1.77 -7.77 -15.51
C GLN A 67 0.28 -8.10 -15.50
N VAL A 68 -0.45 -7.73 -16.55
CA VAL A 68 -1.87 -8.13 -16.67
C VAL A 68 -1.97 -9.47 -17.39
N VAL A 69 -2.42 -10.49 -16.65
CA VAL A 69 -2.55 -11.88 -17.14
C VAL A 69 -4.02 -12.28 -17.04
N ASP A 70 -4.69 -12.38 -18.19
CA ASP A 70 -6.14 -12.55 -18.23
C ASP A 70 -6.56 -13.96 -18.65
N TYR A 71 -6.55 -14.86 -17.67
CA TYR A 71 -7.01 -16.25 -17.79
C TYR A 71 -8.18 -16.50 -16.84
N ASP A 72 -9.31 -16.93 -17.41
CA ASP A 72 -10.50 -17.32 -16.66
C ASP A 72 -10.46 -18.82 -16.38
N ALA A 73 -10.16 -19.16 -15.12
CA ALA A 73 -10.06 -20.54 -14.68
C ALA A 73 -11.43 -21.26 -14.62
N ALA A 74 -12.52 -20.51 -14.45
CA ALA A 74 -13.87 -21.08 -14.40
C ALA A 74 -14.42 -21.36 -15.81
N ARG A 75 -13.98 -20.60 -16.82
CA ARG A 75 -14.34 -20.80 -18.23
C ARG A 75 -13.28 -21.49 -19.09
N ASP A 76 -12.10 -21.74 -18.55
CA ASP A 76 -10.94 -22.34 -19.25
C ASP A 76 -10.59 -21.54 -20.53
N VAL A 77 -10.50 -20.21 -20.40
CA VAL A 77 -10.32 -19.29 -21.52
C VAL A 77 -9.21 -18.28 -21.24
N TRP A 78 -8.36 -18.07 -22.25
CA TRP A 78 -7.46 -16.94 -22.33
C TRP A 78 -8.12 -15.79 -23.09
N TYR A 79 -8.25 -14.64 -22.44
CA TYR A 79 -8.72 -13.43 -23.12
C TYR A 79 -7.59 -12.81 -23.94
N ARG A 80 -7.95 -12.16 -25.05
CA ARG A 80 -6.98 -11.49 -25.92
C ARG A 80 -6.28 -10.38 -25.14
N PRO A 81 -4.94 -10.38 -25.05
CA PRO A 81 -4.19 -9.32 -24.40
C PRO A 81 -4.38 -7.98 -25.13
N VAL A 82 -4.61 -6.88 -24.40
CA VAL A 82 -4.65 -5.53 -24.97
C VAL A 82 -3.24 -5.03 -25.26
N ASP A 83 -2.98 -4.60 -26.49
CA ASP A 83 -1.73 -3.91 -26.86
C ASP A 83 -1.96 -2.41 -26.78
N LEU A 84 -1.56 -1.80 -25.66
CA LEU A 84 -1.72 -0.35 -25.49
C LEU A 84 -0.79 0.45 -26.43
N ASN A 85 0.20 -0.17 -27.07
CA ASN A 85 1.07 0.48 -28.05
C ASN A 85 0.56 0.34 -29.49
N ASP A 86 -0.59 -0.30 -29.70
CA ASP A 86 -1.28 -0.32 -30.99
C ASP A 86 -1.56 1.13 -31.46
N PRO A 87 -1.20 1.51 -32.70
CA PRO A 87 -1.36 2.88 -33.18
C PRO A 87 -2.79 3.41 -33.11
N ALA A 88 -3.81 2.55 -33.31
CA ALA A 88 -5.21 2.95 -33.23
C ALA A 88 -5.63 3.21 -31.78
N ILE A 89 -5.13 2.42 -30.83
CA ILE A 89 -5.36 2.62 -29.39
C ILE A 89 -4.64 3.90 -28.91
N LEU A 90 -3.39 4.10 -29.30
CA LEU A 90 -2.63 5.32 -29.00
C LEU A 90 -3.32 6.58 -29.53
N ALA A 91 -3.83 6.55 -30.77
CA ALA A 91 -4.53 7.68 -31.38
C ALA A 91 -5.83 8.05 -30.66
N GLN A 92 -6.45 7.09 -29.95
CA GLN A 92 -7.65 7.31 -29.14
C GLN A 92 -7.33 7.67 -27.68
N GLY A 93 -6.07 7.57 -27.27
CA GLY A 93 -5.68 7.70 -25.87
C GLY A 93 -6.18 6.53 -25.02
N GLY A 94 -6.20 5.31 -25.56
CA GLY A 94 -6.74 4.12 -24.89
C GLY A 94 -8.11 3.70 -25.43
N LEU A 95 -8.58 2.52 -24.99
CA LEU A 95 -9.90 2.00 -25.31
C LEU A 95 -10.95 2.62 -24.40
N ARG A 96 -12.15 2.91 -24.95
CA ARG A 96 -13.31 3.30 -24.13
C ARG A 96 -13.75 2.09 -23.26
N PRO A 97 -13.93 2.25 -21.94
CA PRO A 97 -14.33 1.16 -21.05
C PRO A 97 -15.66 0.54 -21.47
N SER A 98 -15.70 -0.80 -21.46
CA SER A 98 -16.85 -1.59 -21.87
C SER A 98 -16.92 -2.89 -21.07
N GLU A 99 -18.08 -3.18 -20.49
CA GLU A 99 -18.36 -4.45 -19.77
C GLU A 99 -18.28 -5.71 -20.67
N SER A 100 -18.36 -5.54 -21.99
CA SER A 100 -18.35 -6.65 -22.95
C SER A 100 -17.01 -6.92 -23.61
N ASP A 101 -16.02 -6.02 -23.45
CA ASP A 101 -14.70 -6.17 -24.03
C ASP A 101 -13.63 -6.33 -22.94
N PRO A 102 -13.17 -7.57 -22.68
CA PRO A 102 -12.14 -7.88 -21.68
C PRO A 102 -10.84 -7.07 -21.83
N ARG A 103 -10.51 -6.62 -23.05
CA ARG A 103 -9.33 -5.77 -23.28
C ARG A 103 -9.43 -4.44 -22.53
N THR A 104 -10.64 -3.91 -22.37
CA THR A 104 -10.87 -2.69 -21.61
C THR A 104 -10.74 -2.94 -20.11
N HIS A 105 -11.09 -4.14 -19.62
CA HIS A 105 -10.91 -4.52 -18.21
C HIS A 105 -9.41 -4.58 -17.87
N GLN A 106 -8.60 -5.16 -18.78
CA GLN A 106 -7.13 -5.17 -18.66
C GLN A 106 -6.54 -3.76 -18.62
N GLN A 107 -7.05 -2.83 -19.43
CA GLN A 107 -6.63 -1.43 -19.39
C GLN A 107 -6.99 -0.77 -18.05
N VAL A 108 -8.22 -0.94 -17.56
CA VAL A 108 -8.69 -0.34 -16.30
C VAL A 108 -7.80 -0.77 -15.15
N VAL A 109 -7.56 -2.07 -14.97
CA VAL A 109 -6.76 -2.55 -13.85
C VAL A 109 -5.31 -2.08 -13.93
N TYR A 110 -4.72 -2.01 -15.13
CA TYR A 110 -3.36 -1.50 -15.33
C TYR A 110 -3.28 -0.01 -14.99
N ALA A 111 -4.22 0.79 -15.51
CA ALA A 111 -4.25 2.23 -15.30
C ALA A 111 -4.37 2.59 -13.81
N VAL A 112 -5.31 1.97 -13.10
CA VAL A 112 -5.53 2.21 -11.66
C VAL A 112 -4.36 1.68 -10.82
N ALA A 113 -3.82 0.49 -11.13
CA ALA A 113 -2.67 -0.03 -10.39
C ALA A 113 -1.44 0.88 -10.53
N MET A 114 -1.13 1.33 -11.75
CA MET A 114 0.02 2.21 -11.99
C MET A 114 -0.16 3.58 -11.35
N SER A 115 -1.37 4.16 -11.33
CA SER A 115 -1.63 5.44 -10.66
C SER A 115 -1.53 5.35 -9.13
N VAL A 116 -1.94 4.21 -8.54
CA VAL A 116 -1.72 3.94 -7.12
C VAL A 116 -0.23 3.86 -6.82
N ILE A 117 0.53 3.04 -7.56
CA ILE A 117 1.97 2.88 -7.31
C ILE A 117 2.72 4.22 -7.46
N GLU A 118 2.40 5.02 -8.48
CA GLU A 118 3.01 6.35 -8.67
C GLU A 118 2.77 7.28 -7.47
N ARG A 119 1.58 7.24 -6.85
CA ARG A 119 1.31 8.01 -5.62
C ARG A 119 2.19 7.56 -4.46
N PHE A 120 2.43 6.26 -4.31
CA PHE A 120 3.39 5.76 -3.31
C PHE A 120 4.82 6.21 -3.60
N GLU A 121 5.24 6.22 -4.87
CA GLU A 121 6.56 6.75 -5.25
C GLU A 121 6.67 8.24 -4.91
N ARG A 122 5.67 9.04 -5.32
CA ARG A 122 5.62 10.49 -5.10
C ARG A 122 5.58 10.87 -3.61
N PHE A 123 4.71 10.24 -2.83
CA PHE A 123 4.57 10.58 -1.40
C PHE A 123 5.69 9.95 -0.57
N GLY A 124 6.12 8.73 -0.89
CA GLY A 124 7.17 8.00 -0.20
C GLY A 124 8.58 8.51 -0.51
N GLY A 125 8.78 9.26 -1.60
CA GLY A 125 10.06 9.85 -1.97
C GLY A 125 11.09 8.82 -2.45
N GLN A 126 10.64 7.68 -2.96
CA GLN A 126 11.50 6.62 -3.46
C GLN A 126 10.86 5.89 -4.63
N ARG A 127 11.69 5.43 -5.58
CA ARG A 127 11.23 4.58 -6.68
C ARG A 127 10.79 3.22 -6.13
N PHE A 128 9.62 2.76 -6.55
CA PHE A 128 9.02 1.53 -6.07
C PHE A 128 9.56 0.34 -6.84
N ARG A 129 9.77 -0.78 -6.13
CA ARG A 129 10.18 -2.07 -6.67
C ARG A 129 9.55 -3.18 -5.85
N TRP A 130 9.15 -4.26 -6.50
CA TRP A 130 8.72 -5.48 -5.82
C TRP A 130 9.91 -6.29 -5.30
N ARG A 131 9.69 -7.11 -4.26
CA ARG A 131 10.70 -8.07 -3.79
C ARG A 131 11.05 -9.06 -4.90
N GLY A 132 12.32 -9.39 -5.01
CA GLY A 132 12.89 -10.26 -6.05
C GLY A 132 12.85 -9.65 -7.46
N GLY A 133 12.46 -8.37 -7.62
CA GLY A 133 12.35 -7.72 -8.92
C GLY A 133 11.23 -8.27 -9.81
N ARG A 134 10.24 -8.95 -9.22
CA ARG A 134 9.15 -9.61 -9.97
C ARG A 134 7.89 -8.77 -9.95
N GLU A 135 7.31 -8.55 -11.13
CA GLU A 135 6.07 -7.79 -11.31
C GLU A 135 4.90 -8.36 -10.49
N LEU A 136 3.99 -7.47 -10.09
CA LEU A 136 2.68 -7.84 -9.56
C LEU A 136 1.81 -8.32 -10.72
N ARG A 137 1.27 -9.54 -10.59
CA ARG A 137 0.27 -10.02 -11.54
C ARG A 137 -1.09 -9.44 -11.22
N ILE A 138 -1.84 -9.09 -12.25
CA ILE A 138 -3.23 -8.70 -12.10
C ILE A 138 -4.07 -9.57 -13.02
N VAL A 139 -5.08 -10.22 -12.46
CA VAL A 139 -5.94 -11.18 -13.17
C VAL A 139 -7.39 -10.67 -13.11
N PRO A 140 -7.88 -9.98 -14.17
CA PRO A 140 -9.20 -9.36 -14.18
C PRO A 140 -10.38 -10.34 -14.06
N HIS A 141 -10.23 -11.56 -14.58
CA HIS A 141 -11.30 -12.58 -14.58
C HIS A 141 -10.85 -13.85 -13.86
N ALA A 142 -10.34 -13.73 -12.64
CA ALA A 142 -9.66 -14.83 -11.95
C ALA A 142 -10.58 -15.98 -11.54
N PHE A 143 -11.81 -15.69 -11.11
CA PHE A 143 -12.77 -16.69 -10.64
C PHE A 143 -14.22 -16.18 -10.70
N GLU A 144 -15.18 -17.11 -10.62
CA GLU A 144 -16.59 -16.78 -10.42
C GLU A 144 -16.88 -16.63 -8.92
N GLY A 145 -17.18 -15.41 -8.47
CA GLY A 145 -17.41 -15.10 -7.06
C GLY A 145 -17.56 -13.60 -6.78
N ARG A 146 -18.23 -13.28 -5.67
CA ARG A 146 -18.46 -11.91 -5.19
C ARG A 146 -17.28 -11.42 -4.36
N ASN A 147 -16.07 -11.40 -4.94
CA ASN A 147 -14.88 -11.01 -4.20
C ASN A 147 -13.75 -10.51 -5.12
N ALA A 148 -12.80 -9.80 -4.54
CA ALA A 148 -11.48 -9.53 -5.10
C ALA A 148 -10.47 -9.61 -3.95
N PHE A 149 -9.25 -10.08 -4.22
CA PHE A 149 -8.23 -10.15 -3.17
C PHE A 149 -6.81 -10.16 -3.73
N PHE A 150 -5.88 -9.63 -2.95
CA PHE A 150 -4.44 -9.87 -3.13
C PHE A 150 -4.01 -11.22 -2.54
N ASP A 151 -3.37 -12.05 -3.36
CA ASP A 151 -2.72 -13.30 -2.95
C ASP A 151 -1.19 -13.14 -2.87
N PRO A 152 -0.59 -13.16 -1.66
CA PRO A 152 0.85 -13.02 -1.48
C PRO A 152 1.65 -14.19 -2.06
N THR A 153 1.09 -15.41 -2.12
CA THR A 153 1.76 -16.61 -2.63
C THR A 153 1.95 -16.53 -4.14
N ARG A 154 0.87 -16.15 -4.84
CA ARG A 154 0.89 -15.97 -6.30
C ARG A 154 1.48 -14.62 -6.71
N ARG A 155 1.58 -13.67 -5.77
CA ARG A 155 1.82 -12.24 -6.01
C ARG A 155 0.88 -11.73 -7.09
N ALA A 156 -0.40 -11.96 -6.86
CA ALA A 156 -1.44 -11.65 -7.82
C ALA A 156 -2.59 -10.94 -7.12
N VAL A 157 -3.12 -9.90 -7.76
CA VAL A 157 -4.46 -9.41 -7.45
C VAL A 157 -5.44 -10.17 -8.33
N LEU A 158 -6.40 -10.83 -7.69
CA LEU A 158 -7.37 -11.71 -8.32
C LEU A 158 -8.76 -11.09 -8.20
N PHE A 159 -9.39 -10.82 -9.34
CA PHE A 159 -10.72 -10.24 -9.41
C PHE A 159 -11.77 -11.27 -9.78
N GLY A 160 -12.83 -11.33 -8.98
CA GLY A 160 -13.99 -12.16 -9.26
C GLY A 160 -15.02 -11.46 -10.14
N TYR A 161 -15.85 -12.26 -10.81
CA TYR A 161 -17.07 -11.80 -11.47
C TYR A 161 -18.27 -12.62 -10.98
N TYR A 162 -19.46 -12.03 -10.99
CA TYR A 162 -20.67 -12.68 -10.46
C TYR A 162 -21.93 -12.15 -11.11
N LYS A 163 -23.07 -12.82 -10.86
CA LYS A 163 -24.38 -12.31 -11.28
C LYS A 163 -24.97 -11.43 -10.18
N ALA A 164 -25.40 -10.21 -10.54
CA ALA A 164 -26.14 -9.31 -9.69
C ALA A 164 -27.38 -10.03 -9.12
N ASP A 165 -27.78 -9.65 -7.90
CA ASP A 165 -28.90 -10.28 -7.21
C ASP A 165 -30.18 -10.25 -8.05
N GLU A 166 -30.97 -11.33 -8.00
CA GLU A 166 -32.19 -11.43 -8.81
C GLU A 166 -33.32 -10.53 -8.29
N ARG A 167 -33.28 -10.16 -7.00
CA ARG A 167 -34.36 -9.45 -6.31
C ARG A 167 -33.96 -8.04 -5.91
N ASP A 168 -32.68 -7.84 -5.57
CA ASP A 168 -32.15 -6.55 -5.17
C ASP A 168 -30.81 -6.23 -5.86
N PRO A 169 -30.80 -6.03 -7.20
CA PRO A 169 -29.58 -5.68 -7.95
C PRO A 169 -29.18 -4.20 -7.80
N GLY A 170 -29.89 -3.42 -6.98
CA GLY A 170 -29.80 -1.95 -6.97
C GLY A 170 -30.13 -1.36 -8.33
N SER A 171 -29.22 -0.55 -8.87
CA SER A 171 -29.38 0.09 -10.18
C SER A 171 -29.08 -0.83 -11.38
N ASN A 172 -28.66 -2.08 -11.15
CA ASN A 172 -28.30 -3.04 -12.19
C ASN A 172 -29.49 -3.88 -12.67
N LEU A 173 -29.32 -4.61 -13.78
CA LEU A 173 -30.31 -5.61 -14.19
C LEU A 173 -30.20 -6.89 -13.34
N PRO A 174 -31.32 -7.51 -12.93
CA PRO A 174 -31.30 -8.82 -12.30
C PRO A 174 -30.48 -9.83 -13.12
N GLY A 175 -29.49 -10.47 -12.49
CA GLY A 175 -28.63 -11.45 -13.14
C GLY A 175 -27.58 -10.89 -14.11
N GLN A 176 -27.42 -9.56 -14.20
CA GLN A 176 -26.32 -8.92 -14.94
C GLN A 176 -24.97 -9.45 -14.44
N VAL A 177 -24.03 -9.71 -15.34
CA VAL A 177 -22.68 -10.07 -14.94
C VAL A 177 -21.93 -8.81 -14.49
N MET A 178 -21.46 -8.83 -13.25
CA MET A 178 -20.70 -7.80 -12.60
C MET A 178 -19.22 -8.20 -12.56
N PHE A 179 -18.32 -7.24 -12.75
CA PHE A 179 -16.88 -7.45 -12.76
C PHE A 179 -16.23 -6.55 -11.71
N THR A 180 -15.65 -7.14 -10.66
CA THR A 180 -14.97 -6.37 -9.61
C THR A 180 -13.76 -5.60 -10.14
N CYS A 181 -13.12 -6.09 -11.21
CA CYS A 181 -11.98 -5.43 -11.86
C CYS A 181 -12.33 -4.10 -12.57
N LEU A 182 -13.61 -3.77 -12.71
CA LEU A 182 -14.06 -2.50 -13.30
C LEU A 182 -14.27 -1.39 -12.25
N SER A 183 -14.26 -1.74 -10.96
CA SER A 183 -14.34 -0.76 -9.88
C SER A 183 -12.97 -0.18 -9.59
N VAL A 184 -12.83 1.14 -9.74
CA VAL A 184 -11.58 1.86 -9.42
C VAL A 184 -11.22 1.66 -7.94
N ASP A 185 -12.22 1.70 -7.07
CA ASP A 185 -12.06 1.57 -5.62
C ASP A 185 -11.51 0.20 -5.24
N VAL A 186 -12.12 -0.87 -5.76
CA VAL A 186 -11.70 -2.25 -5.48
C VAL A 186 -10.29 -2.49 -6.02
N VAL A 187 -9.97 -2.02 -7.23
CA VAL A 187 -8.61 -2.15 -7.77
C VAL A 187 -7.60 -1.40 -6.91
N ALA A 188 -7.90 -0.17 -6.51
CA ALA A 188 -7.00 0.63 -5.68
C ALA A 188 -6.80 0.03 -4.27
N HIS A 189 -7.86 -0.52 -3.69
CA HIS A 189 -7.83 -1.21 -2.40
C HIS A 189 -6.92 -2.44 -2.46
N GLU A 190 -7.13 -3.35 -3.42
CA GLU A 190 -6.36 -4.60 -3.52
C GLU A 190 -4.89 -4.38 -3.90
N VAL A 191 -4.61 -3.42 -4.79
CA VAL A 191 -3.23 -3.05 -5.12
C VAL A 191 -2.52 -2.48 -3.89
N THR A 192 -3.25 -1.77 -3.01
CA THR A 192 -2.69 -1.27 -1.76
C THR A 192 -2.28 -2.40 -0.82
N HIS A 193 -3.06 -3.48 -0.70
CA HIS A 193 -2.63 -4.68 0.05
C HIS A 193 -1.31 -5.26 -0.47
N ALA A 194 -1.18 -5.37 -1.80
CA ALA A 194 0.07 -5.83 -2.41
C ALA A 194 1.26 -4.93 -2.04
N ILE A 195 1.06 -3.60 -2.11
CA ILE A 195 2.08 -2.61 -1.75
C ILE A 195 2.47 -2.74 -0.28
N VAL A 196 1.49 -2.79 0.65
CA VAL A 196 1.75 -2.93 2.10
C VAL A 196 2.55 -4.19 2.39
N HIS A 197 2.16 -5.33 1.80
CA HIS A 197 2.88 -6.60 1.93
C HIS A 197 4.35 -6.48 1.48
N ARG A 198 4.62 -5.72 0.42
CA ARG A 198 6.00 -5.43 -0.02
C ARG A 198 6.76 -4.57 0.99
N ILE A 199 6.16 -3.47 1.46
CA ILE A 199 6.87 -2.47 2.26
C ILE A 199 6.98 -2.85 3.74
N ARG A 200 6.11 -3.73 4.24
CA ARG A 200 6.07 -4.17 5.63
C ARG A 200 5.91 -5.69 5.72
N LYS A 201 7.04 -6.39 5.90
CA LYS A 201 7.12 -7.86 5.92
C LYS A 201 6.23 -8.51 6.98
N TYR A 202 6.24 -8.00 8.21
CA TYR A 202 5.54 -8.63 9.34
C TYR A 202 4.16 -8.05 9.62
N PHE A 203 3.67 -7.20 8.74
CA PHE A 203 2.34 -6.62 8.83
C PHE A 203 1.25 -7.63 8.43
N SER A 204 1.65 -8.79 7.88
CA SER A 204 0.80 -9.98 7.75
C SER A 204 0.69 -10.84 9.01
N GLU A 205 1.40 -10.51 10.09
CA GLU A 205 1.31 -11.22 11.38
C GLU A 205 0.24 -10.53 12.26
N ALA A 206 -0.82 -11.25 12.61
CA ALA A 206 -1.95 -10.74 13.40
C ALA A 206 -1.61 -10.53 14.89
N SER A 207 -0.55 -9.77 15.19
CA SER A 207 0.00 -9.68 16.56
C SER A 207 -0.89 -8.89 17.54
N ASN A 208 -1.79 -8.06 17.04
CA ASN A 208 -2.76 -7.29 17.83
C ASN A 208 -3.98 -6.92 16.95
N PRO A 209 -5.10 -6.42 17.51
CA PRO A 209 -6.33 -6.13 16.74
C PRO A 209 -6.17 -4.99 15.71
N ASP A 210 -5.20 -4.09 15.88
CA ASP A 210 -4.99 -2.95 15.00
C ASP A 210 -4.18 -3.32 13.75
N VAL A 211 -3.41 -4.42 13.73
CA VAL A 211 -2.52 -4.71 12.58
C VAL A 211 -3.30 -4.87 11.29
N PHE A 212 -4.30 -5.76 11.26
CA PHE A 212 -5.15 -5.93 10.09
C PHE A 212 -6.15 -4.79 9.91
N ALA A 213 -6.68 -4.23 10.99
CA ALA A 213 -7.53 -3.04 10.89
C ALA A 213 -6.82 -1.85 10.22
N TRP A 214 -5.51 -1.70 10.45
CA TRP A 214 -4.69 -0.71 9.77
C TRP A 214 -4.52 -0.99 8.27
N HIS A 215 -4.40 -2.26 7.87
CA HIS A 215 -4.32 -2.60 6.44
C HIS A 215 -5.61 -2.21 5.72
N GLU A 216 -6.75 -2.62 6.27
CA GLU A 216 -8.07 -2.30 5.74
C GLU A 216 -8.26 -0.78 5.67
N ALA A 217 -8.01 -0.08 6.79
CA ALA A 217 -8.14 1.37 6.85
C ALA A 217 -7.25 2.06 5.83
N PHE A 218 -6.02 1.59 5.64
CA PHE A 218 -5.09 2.20 4.71
C PHE A 218 -5.49 1.97 3.25
N ALA A 219 -5.93 0.75 2.90
CA ALA A 219 -6.45 0.43 1.58
C ALA A 219 -7.70 1.26 1.24
N ASP A 220 -8.62 1.40 2.19
CA ASP A 220 -9.80 2.27 2.06
C ASP A 220 -9.43 3.74 1.90
N LEU A 221 -8.47 4.25 2.67
CA LEU A 221 -8.00 5.64 2.53
C LEU A 221 -7.38 5.88 1.15
N VAL A 222 -6.59 4.95 0.64
CA VAL A 222 -6.01 5.07 -0.71
C VAL A 222 -7.11 5.07 -1.76
N ALA A 223 -8.08 4.16 -1.67
CA ALA A 223 -9.21 4.07 -2.60
C ALA A 223 -10.08 5.35 -2.58
N LEU A 224 -10.53 5.80 -1.41
CA LEU A 224 -11.37 6.99 -1.29
C LEU A 224 -10.63 8.28 -1.71
N PHE A 225 -9.37 8.44 -1.32
CA PHE A 225 -8.58 9.59 -1.79
C PHE A 225 -8.17 9.46 -3.27
N HIS A 226 -8.34 8.29 -3.89
CA HIS A 226 -8.18 8.13 -5.34
C HIS A 226 -9.25 8.91 -6.11
N HIS A 227 -10.46 9.05 -5.55
CA HIS A 227 -11.55 9.82 -6.17
C HIS A 227 -11.16 11.29 -6.45
N PHE A 228 -10.27 11.84 -5.62
CA PHE A 228 -9.77 13.21 -5.75
C PHE A 228 -8.73 13.38 -6.88
N LEU A 229 -8.35 12.30 -7.58
CA LEU A 229 -7.58 12.40 -8.83
C LEU A 229 -8.39 12.93 -10.01
N PHE A 230 -9.70 13.07 -9.84
CA PHE A 230 -10.62 13.32 -10.94
C PHE A 230 -11.29 14.68 -10.79
N PRO A 231 -10.68 15.78 -11.27
CA PRO A 231 -11.19 17.13 -11.08
C PRO A 231 -12.63 17.33 -11.51
N ASP A 232 -13.06 16.67 -12.58
CA ASP A 232 -14.43 16.80 -13.08
C ASP A 232 -15.46 16.20 -12.12
N VAL A 233 -15.15 15.05 -11.51
CA VAL A 233 -15.99 14.40 -10.49
C VAL A 233 -16.02 15.23 -9.21
N VAL A 234 -14.87 15.75 -8.77
CA VAL A 234 -14.79 16.62 -7.60
C VAL A 234 -15.56 17.93 -7.85
N ALA A 235 -15.46 18.52 -9.04
CA ALA A 235 -16.18 19.73 -9.40
C ALA A 235 -17.70 19.54 -9.40
N GLU A 236 -18.16 18.40 -9.90
CA GLU A 236 -19.57 18.03 -9.86
C GLU A 236 -20.06 17.85 -8.42
N ALA A 237 -19.31 17.13 -7.58
CA ALA A 237 -19.62 16.98 -6.16
C ALA A 237 -19.70 18.35 -5.45
N VAL A 238 -18.72 19.23 -5.68
CA VAL A 238 -18.69 20.59 -5.13
C VAL A 238 -19.90 21.41 -5.57
N ALA A 239 -20.29 21.32 -6.85
CA ALA A 239 -21.44 22.05 -7.39
C ALA A 239 -22.76 21.55 -6.77
N ASN A 240 -22.95 20.23 -6.73
CA ASN A 240 -24.17 19.60 -6.24
C ASN A 240 -24.34 19.75 -4.72
N SER A 241 -23.24 19.84 -3.98
CA SER A 241 -23.24 19.94 -2.52
C SER A 241 -23.14 21.37 -1.98
N SER A 242 -23.25 22.38 -2.86
CA SER A 242 -23.08 23.80 -2.48
C SER A 242 -21.79 24.05 -1.70
N THR A 243 -20.68 23.48 -2.17
CA THR A 243 -19.33 23.47 -1.54
C THR A 243 -19.20 22.67 -0.23
N ASP A 244 -20.26 22.07 0.28
CA ASP A 244 -20.20 21.27 1.50
C ASP A 244 -20.16 19.78 1.15
N LEU A 245 -18.97 19.19 1.05
CA LEU A 245 -18.82 17.80 0.59
C LEU A 245 -19.47 16.77 1.50
N ARG A 246 -19.89 17.14 2.72
CA ARG A 246 -20.68 16.27 3.60
C ARG A 246 -22.04 15.90 3.02
N GLU A 247 -22.59 16.78 2.18
CA GLU A 247 -23.87 16.59 1.50
C GLU A 247 -23.71 15.85 0.15
N GLY A 248 -22.47 15.51 -0.25
CA GLY A 248 -22.16 14.82 -1.50
C GLY A 248 -21.61 13.40 -1.27
N SER A 249 -22.48 12.47 -0.89
CA SER A 249 -22.09 11.15 -0.37
C SER A 249 -21.26 10.29 -1.33
N ALA A 250 -21.53 10.34 -2.64
CA ALA A 250 -20.88 9.47 -3.64
C ALA A 250 -19.34 9.62 -3.69
N LEU A 251 -18.78 10.78 -3.34
CA LEU A 251 -17.32 10.97 -3.29
C LEU A 251 -16.68 10.29 -2.07
N LEU A 252 -17.47 9.99 -1.04
CA LEU A 252 -17.06 9.54 0.29
C LEU A 252 -17.54 8.11 0.62
N ASP A 253 -18.20 7.45 -0.34
CA ASP A 253 -18.70 6.08 -0.26
C ASP A 253 -17.79 5.16 -1.09
N LEU A 254 -17.51 3.96 -0.59
CA LEU A 254 -16.59 2.99 -1.21
C LEU A 254 -17.38 1.84 -1.86
N ALA A 255 -17.05 1.54 -3.12
CA ALA A 255 -17.59 0.42 -3.90
C ALA A 255 -19.14 0.34 -3.88
N LEU A 256 -19.80 1.45 -4.22
CA LEU A 256 -21.26 1.59 -4.18
C LEU A 256 -21.97 0.52 -5.00
N GLU A 257 -21.62 0.34 -6.28
CA GLU A 257 -22.25 -0.67 -7.13
C GLU A 257 -22.06 -2.10 -6.61
N PHE A 258 -20.89 -2.41 -6.02
CA PHE A 258 -20.64 -3.72 -5.43
C PHE A 258 -21.55 -3.96 -4.22
N GLY A 259 -21.67 -2.98 -3.33
CA GLY A 259 -22.58 -3.09 -2.18
C GLY A 259 -24.05 -3.21 -2.59
N GLU A 260 -24.51 -2.40 -3.56
CA GLU A 260 -25.88 -2.46 -4.06
C GLU A 260 -26.19 -3.78 -4.77
N SER A 261 -25.36 -4.20 -5.73
CA SER A 261 -25.63 -5.39 -6.58
C SER A 261 -25.52 -6.73 -5.86
N THR A 262 -24.96 -6.75 -4.65
CA THR A 262 -24.92 -7.92 -3.77
C THR A 262 -26.13 -8.03 -2.84
N GLY A 263 -27.08 -7.09 -2.91
CA GLY A 263 -28.30 -7.05 -2.10
C GLY A 263 -28.12 -6.39 -0.72
N ARG A 264 -27.04 -5.61 -0.52
CA ARG A 264 -26.90 -4.77 0.70
C ARG A 264 -27.65 -3.44 0.59
N GLY A 265 -27.99 -3.00 -0.63
CA GLY A 265 -28.76 -1.78 -0.89
C GLY A 265 -28.03 -0.46 -0.54
N ALA A 266 -26.73 -0.51 -0.28
CA ALA A 266 -25.88 0.63 0.06
C ALA A 266 -24.41 0.33 -0.29
N ALA A 267 -23.54 1.35 -0.21
CA ALA A 267 -22.11 1.17 -0.39
C ALA A 267 -21.51 0.16 0.59
N LEU A 268 -20.39 -0.46 0.21
CA LEU A 268 -19.72 -1.43 1.07
C LEU A 268 -19.32 -0.78 2.41
N ARG A 269 -18.78 0.44 2.33
CA ARG A 269 -18.40 1.27 3.48
C ARG A 269 -18.59 2.75 3.13
N SER A 270 -18.90 3.58 4.14
CA SER A 270 -18.95 5.04 4.01
C SER A 270 -17.97 5.70 4.98
N ALA A 271 -17.25 6.71 4.50
CA ALA A 271 -16.31 7.47 5.34
C ALA A 271 -17.01 8.46 6.28
N ILE A 272 -18.32 8.66 6.13
CA ILE A 272 -19.14 9.59 6.90
C ILE A 272 -20.38 8.89 7.49
N GLY A 273 -21.19 9.62 8.25
CA GLY A 273 -22.46 9.11 8.79
C GLY A 273 -22.37 8.41 10.15
N SER A 274 -21.18 8.00 10.59
CA SER A 274 -20.98 7.48 11.95
C SER A 274 -20.76 8.60 12.98
N PRO A 275 -21.31 8.49 14.20
CA PRO A 275 -21.08 9.47 15.27
C PRO A 275 -19.60 9.69 15.56
N ARG A 276 -19.20 10.95 15.82
CA ARG A 276 -17.84 11.33 16.23
C ARG A 276 -17.60 11.03 17.72
N THR A 277 -17.83 9.80 18.13
CA THR A 277 -17.72 9.31 19.52
C THR A 277 -16.81 8.07 19.59
N PRO A 278 -16.27 7.72 20.78
CA PRO A 278 -15.40 6.55 20.91
C PRO A 278 -16.13 5.21 20.85
N ASP A 279 -17.46 5.19 20.95
CA ASP A 279 -18.24 3.97 21.19
C ASP A 279 -18.02 2.90 20.12
N ALA A 280 -18.07 3.29 18.84
CA ALA A 280 -17.88 2.38 17.72
C ALA A 280 -16.47 1.76 17.71
N PHE A 281 -15.43 2.57 17.96
CA PHE A 281 -14.05 2.09 17.97
C PHE A 281 -13.75 1.17 19.17
N LEU A 282 -14.36 1.45 20.33
CA LEU A 282 -14.22 0.62 21.52
C LEU A 282 -14.97 -0.73 21.39
N ALA A 283 -16.07 -0.76 20.64
CA ALA A 283 -16.83 -1.97 20.38
C ALA A 283 -16.28 -2.82 19.23
N ALA A 284 -15.53 -2.22 18.29
CA ALA A 284 -15.05 -2.90 17.09
C ALA A 284 -13.89 -3.86 17.37
N THR A 285 -14.15 -5.15 17.16
CA THR A 285 -13.16 -6.24 17.23
C THR A 285 -12.74 -6.74 15.84
N GLU A 286 -13.64 -6.63 14.87
CA GLU A 286 -13.43 -7.07 13.49
C GLU A 286 -12.57 -6.04 12.72
N PRO A 287 -11.53 -6.48 11.97
CA PRO A 287 -10.60 -5.59 11.27
C PRO A 287 -11.24 -4.52 10.39
N HIS A 288 -12.22 -4.85 9.56
CA HIS A 288 -12.86 -3.88 8.66
C HIS A 288 -13.64 -2.82 9.46
N ALA A 289 -14.45 -3.23 10.44
CA ALA A 289 -15.24 -2.33 11.28
C ALA A 289 -14.33 -1.39 12.10
N ARG A 290 -13.24 -1.93 12.63
CA ARG A 290 -12.26 -1.16 13.39
C ARG A 290 -11.48 -0.21 12.49
N GLY A 291 -11.10 -0.66 11.30
CA GLY A 291 -10.44 0.16 10.28
C GLY A 291 -11.32 1.31 9.79
N ALA A 292 -12.61 1.05 9.56
CA ALA A 292 -13.59 2.06 9.16
C ALA A 292 -13.69 3.22 10.17
N CYS A 293 -13.52 2.96 11.48
CA CYS A 293 -13.48 4.01 12.49
C CYS A 293 -12.28 4.96 12.29
N PHE A 294 -11.13 4.43 11.88
CA PHE A 294 -9.95 5.24 11.57
C PHE A 294 -10.16 6.04 10.28
N VAL A 295 -10.69 5.40 9.22
CA VAL A 295 -11.04 6.06 7.95
C VAL A 295 -11.95 7.26 8.21
N ALA A 296 -13.02 7.06 8.99
CA ALA A 296 -13.97 8.11 9.33
C ALA A 296 -13.32 9.27 10.11
N ALA A 297 -12.37 9.00 11.00
CA ALA A 297 -11.60 10.06 11.69
C ALA A 297 -10.74 10.88 10.72
N VAL A 298 -10.08 10.22 9.76
CA VAL A 298 -9.27 10.92 8.75
C VAL A 298 -10.16 11.79 7.86
N PHE A 299 -11.34 11.30 7.46
CA PHE A 299 -12.30 12.08 6.68
C PHE A 299 -12.94 13.21 7.48
N ASP A 300 -13.19 13.03 8.78
CA ASP A 300 -13.59 14.13 9.67
C ASP A 300 -12.56 15.26 9.65
N ALA A 301 -11.26 14.92 9.74
CA ALA A 301 -10.18 15.89 9.66
C ALA A 301 -10.06 16.54 8.28
N TYR A 302 -10.21 15.76 7.20
CA TYR A 302 -10.24 16.26 5.83
C TYR A 302 -11.34 17.30 5.65
N LEU A 303 -12.58 16.96 6.00
CA LEU A 303 -13.75 17.84 5.84
C LEU A 303 -13.64 19.09 6.70
N ASP A 304 -13.25 18.95 7.97
CA ASP A 304 -13.06 20.08 8.89
C ASP A 304 -11.97 21.04 8.39
N THR A 305 -10.92 20.53 7.74
CA THR A 305 -9.83 21.34 7.18
C THR A 305 -10.24 21.97 5.84
N TYR A 306 -10.86 21.21 4.96
CA TYR A 306 -11.37 21.65 3.66
C TYR A 306 -12.33 22.83 3.81
N LEU A 307 -13.35 22.70 4.69
CA LEU A 307 -14.32 23.77 4.93
C LEU A 307 -13.64 25.05 5.45
N LYS A 308 -12.61 24.92 6.29
CA LYS A 308 -11.83 26.07 6.76
C LYS A 308 -11.05 26.74 5.62
N GLN A 309 -10.45 25.96 4.73
CA GLN A 309 -9.63 26.45 3.61
C GLN A 309 -10.45 27.21 2.57
N ILE A 310 -11.70 26.82 2.33
CA ILE A 310 -12.55 27.47 1.32
C ILE A 310 -13.36 28.66 1.85
N ASN A 311 -13.24 28.98 3.14
CA ASN A 311 -14.06 30.03 3.76
C ASN A 311 -13.80 31.41 3.15
N ASP A 312 -12.58 31.70 2.72
CA ASP A 312 -12.27 32.92 1.98
C ASP A 312 -12.98 32.95 0.62
N LEU A 313 -13.00 31.83 -0.12
CA LEU A 313 -13.71 31.67 -1.39
C LEU A 313 -15.20 31.91 -1.22
N ARG A 314 -15.80 31.34 -0.16
CA ARG A 314 -17.20 31.55 0.19
C ARG A 314 -17.47 33.02 0.48
N ARG A 315 -16.64 33.68 1.29
CA ARG A 315 -16.79 35.12 1.56
C ARG A 315 -16.64 35.98 0.30
N LEU A 316 -15.69 35.66 -0.57
CA LEU A 316 -15.51 36.38 -1.85
C LEU A 316 -16.75 36.24 -2.74
N ALA A 317 -17.33 35.04 -2.83
CA ALA A 317 -18.51 34.79 -3.66
C ALA A 317 -19.81 35.39 -3.09
N THR A 318 -19.86 35.74 -1.81
CA THR A 318 -21.10 36.17 -1.14
C THR A 318 -21.04 37.59 -0.58
N GLY A 319 -20.05 38.38 -0.97
CA GLY A 319 -19.88 39.75 -0.47
C GLY A 319 -19.55 39.82 1.03
N GLY A 320 -18.91 38.78 1.58
CA GLY A 320 -18.41 38.73 2.96
C GLY A 320 -19.26 37.91 3.93
N THR A 321 -20.48 37.50 3.56
CA THR A 321 -21.39 36.79 4.48
C THR A 321 -20.96 35.35 4.79
N GLY A 322 -20.23 34.69 3.87
CA GLY A 322 -19.91 33.26 3.94
C GLY A 322 -21.09 32.32 3.64
N VAL A 323 -22.30 32.85 3.44
CA VAL A 323 -23.52 32.09 3.16
C VAL A 323 -23.82 32.18 1.67
N LEU A 324 -23.73 31.04 0.97
CA LEU A 324 -23.97 30.96 -0.46
C LEU A 324 -25.45 31.20 -0.78
N PRO A 325 -25.77 32.00 -1.82
CA PRO A 325 -27.16 32.16 -2.25
C PRO A 325 -27.70 30.82 -2.78
N PRO A 326 -29.02 30.60 -2.70
CA PRO A 326 -29.62 29.43 -3.31
C PRO A 326 -29.44 29.42 -4.83
N GLY A 327 -29.31 28.24 -5.43
CA GLY A 327 -29.17 28.04 -6.87
C GLY A 327 -27.78 27.60 -7.30
N ALA A 328 -27.51 27.69 -8.61
CA ALA A 328 -26.25 27.24 -9.20
C ALA A 328 -25.08 28.15 -8.77
N LEU A 329 -23.97 27.53 -8.39
CA LEU A 329 -22.75 28.25 -8.04
C LEU A 329 -22.04 28.81 -9.28
N PRO A 330 -21.34 29.95 -9.17
CA PRO A 330 -20.46 30.43 -10.23
C PRO A 330 -19.41 29.37 -10.60
N THR A 331 -19.17 29.18 -11.91
CA THR A 331 -18.24 28.17 -12.43
C THR A 331 -16.82 28.34 -11.91
N ASP A 332 -16.35 29.58 -11.77
CA ASP A 332 -15.02 29.86 -11.23
C ASP A 332 -14.91 29.58 -9.72
N LEU A 333 -16.01 29.75 -8.97
CA LEU A 333 -16.05 29.34 -7.57
C LEU A 333 -15.91 27.82 -7.46
N VAL A 334 -16.69 27.07 -8.24
CA VAL A 334 -16.61 25.60 -8.27
C VAL A 334 -15.19 25.15 -8.61
N LYS A 335 -14.58 25.71 -9.66
CA LYS A 335 -13.19 25.38 -10.05
C LYS A 335 -12.19 25.65 -8.93
N ARG A 336 -12.26 26.81 -8.27
CA ARG A 336 -11.32 27.14 -7.19
C ARG A 336 -11.52 26.26 -5.95
N VAL A 337 -12.76 26.00 -5.57
CA VAL A 337 -13.09 25.09 -4.45
C VAL A 337 -12.62 23.66 -4.76
N THR A 338 -12.78 23.21 -6.00
CA THR A 338 -12.29 21.91 -6.48
C THR A 338 -10.77 21.78 -6.31
N VAL A 339 -10.02 22.82 -6.69
CA VAL A 339 -8.56 22.83 -6.52
C VAL A 339 -8.16 22.71 -5.04
N GLU A 340 -8.84 23.41 -4.13
CA GLU A 340 -8.56 23.31 -2.69
C GLU A 340 -8.96 21.93 -2.13
N ALA A 341 -10.09 21.35 -2.55
CA ALA A 341 -10.50 19.99 -2.17
C ALA A 341 -9.43 18.95 -2.56
N ILE A 342 -8.99 18.96 -3.82
CA ILE A 342 -7.96 18.05 -4.34
C ILE A 342 -6.64 18.25 -3.60
N ARG A 343 -6.20 19.52 -3.42
CA ARG A 343 -4.95 19.82 -2.71
C ARG A 343 -4.97 19.31 -1.27
N ASN A 344 -6.09 19.47 -0.58
CA ASN A 344 -6.25 19.00 0.80
C ASN A 344 -6.22 17.46 0.88
N ALA A 345 -6.90 16.79 -0.06
CA ALA A 345 -6.89 15.32 -0.16
C ALA A 345 -5.48 14.78 -0.43
N ASP A 346 -4.76 15.35 -1.42
CA ASP A 346 -3.38 14.99 -1.75
C ASP A 346 -2.44 15.20 -0.54
N ARG A 347 -2.64 16.28 0.23
CA ARG A 347 -1.83 16.58 1.42
C ARG A 347 -2.10 15.59 2.56
N ILE A 348 -3.35 15.27 2.85
CA ILE A 348 -3.71 14.30 3.91
C ILE A 348 -3.26 12.89 3.53
N LEU A 349 -3.57 12.40 2.33
CA LEU A 349 -3.09 11.08 1.90
C LEU A 349 -1.56 11.02 1.93
N GLY A 350 -0.88 12.08 1.48
CA GLY A 350 0.58 12.16 1.55
C GLY A 350 1.13 12.06 2.98
N MET A 351 0.46 12.64 3.98
CA MET A 351 0.84 12.49 5.40
C MET A 351 0.74 11.04 5.86
N VAL A 352 -0.35 10.35 5.48
CA VAL A 352 -0.60 8.95 5.84
C VAL A 352 0.40 8.01 5.17
N VAL A 353 0.66 8.18 3.86
CA VAL A 353 1.63 7.34 3.12
C VAL A 353 3.05 7.55 3.64
N ARG A 354 3.47 8.80 3.90
CA ARG A 354 4.81 9.09 4.46
C ARG A 354 5.03 8.47 5.84
N ALA A 355 3.97 8.28 6.62
CA ALA A 355 4.07 7.68 7.95
C ALA A 355 4.69 6.28 7.91
N PHE A 356 4.59 5.55 6.78
CA PHE A 356 5.27 4.26 6.60
C PHE A 356 6.79 4.33 6.74
N GLN A 357 7.44 5.48 6.74
CA GLN A 357 8.87 5.59 7.08
C GLN A 357 9.11 5.63 8.60
N TYR A 358 8.06 5.93 9.36
CA TYR A 358 8.06 6.21 10.80
C TYR A 358 7.19 5.22 11.61
N LEU A 359 6.66 4.16 11.00
CA LEU A 359 5.97 3.09 11.72
C LEU A 359 6.97 2.06 12.28
N PRO A 360 6.61 1.39 13.41
CA PRO A 360 7.36 0.25 13.91
C PRO A 360 7.42 -0.89 12.87
N VAL A 361 8.46 -1.71 12.95
CA VAL A 361 8.69 -2.84 12.01
C VAL A 361 7.69 -3.98 12.22
N VAL A 362 7.19 -4.13 13.44
CA VAL A 362 6.27 -5.17 13.89
C VAL A 362 5.16 -4.55 14.74
N ASP A 363 4.02 -5.23 14.88
CA ASP A 363 3.03 -4.95 15.92
C ASP A 363 2.56 -3.49 15.99
N VAL A 364 2.20 -2.95 14.83
CA VAL A 364 1.68 -1.59 14.69
C VAL A 364 0.33 -1.45 15.39
N THR A 365 0.12 -0.32 16.04
CA THR A 365 -1.16 0.11 16.61
C THR A 365 -1.62 1.40 15.95
N PHE A 366 -2.92 1.74 16.02
CA PHE A 366 -3.38 3.03 15.52
C PHE A 366 -2.70 4.20 16.24
N GLY A 367 -2.36 4.04 17.52
CA GLY A 367 -1.55 5.00 18.26
C GLY A 367 -0.18 5.24 17.61
N ASP A 368 0.51 4.18 17.18
CA ASP A 368 1.79 4.29 16.46
C ASP A 368 1.61 4.97 15.10
N VAL A 369 0.49 4.72 14.41
CA VAL A 369 0.15 5.39 13.16
C VAL A 369 0.01 6.90 13.36
N VAL A 370 -0.72 7.35 14.38
CA VAL A 370 -0.84 8.78 14.70
C VAL A 370 0.53 9.40 14.93
N ARG A 371 1.38 8.76 15.74
CA ARG A 371 2.74 9.25 16.03
C ARG A 371 3.61 9.27 14.79
N GLY A 372 3.52 8.25 13.94
CA GLY A 372 4.22 8.17 12.66
C GLY A 372 3.82 9.31 11.72
N ILE A 373 2.52 9.58 11.59
CA ILE A 373 2.00 10.69 10.77
C ILE A 373 2.51 12.04 11.28
N VAL A 374 2.36 12.31 12.58
CA VAL A 374 2.78 13.59 13.17
C VAL A 374 4.29 13.79 13.04
N THR A 375 5.09 12.76 13.33
CA THR A 375 6.55 12.83 13.23
C THR A 375 6.99 13.10 11.79
N ALA A 376 6.45 12.33 10.83
CA ALA A 376 6.81 12.46 9.43
C ALA A 376 6.46 13.84 8.86
N ASP A 377 5.26 14.35 9.18
CA ASP A 377 4.81 15.62 8.63
C ASP A 377 5.43 16.83 9.32
N ARG A 378 5.67 16.79 10.65
CA ARG A 378 6.39 17.85 11.38
C ARG A 378 7.80 18.07 10.84
N ALA A 379 8.48 17.01 10.42
CA ALA A 379 9.81 17.11 9.82
C ALA A 379 9.84 17.89 8.49
N LEU A 380 8.71 17.97 7.78
CA LEU A 380 8.59 18.61 6.47
C LEU A 380 7.80 19.92 6.48
N TYR A 381 6.86 20.05 7.42
CA TYR A 381 5.93 21.17 7.55
C TYR A 381 5.86 21.64 9.01
N PRO A 382 6.97 22.10 9.62
CA PRO A 382 7.03 22.34 11.07
C PRO A 382 5.93 23.28 11.59
N ASP A 383 5.53 24.29 10.81
CA ASP A 383 4.57 25.31 11.25
C ASP A 383 3.09 24.86 11.23
N ASP A 384 2.76 23.71 10.61
CA ASP A 384 1.39 23.24 10.37
C ASP A 384 0.44 24.39 9.91
N ALA A 385 0.88 25.21 8.94
CA ALA A 385 0.15 26.42 8.55
C ALA A 385 -1.31 26.15 8.12
N MET A 386 -1.58 24.96 7.59
CA MET A 386 -2.92 24.49 7.18
C MET A 386 -3.69 23.78 8.31
N ARG A 387 -3.10 23.61 9.48
CA ARG A 387 -3.63 22.90 10.65
C ARG A 387 -4.05 21.45 10.36
N LEU A 388 -3.33 20.78 9.46
CA LEU A 388 -3.64 19.43 9.02
C LEU A 388 -3.38 18.43 10.15
N ARG A 389 -2.20 18.50 10.78
CA ARG A 389 -1.86 17.60 11.90
C ARG A 389 -2.79 17.82 13.08
N THR A 390 -3.01 19.09 13.45
CA THR A 390 -3.87 19.44 14.57
C THR A 390 -5.30 18.91 14.38
N ASN A 391 -5.91 19.12 13.20
CA ASN A 391 -7.27 18.65 12.94
C ASN A 391 -7.33 17.11 12.89
N LEU A 392 -6.31 16.44 12.35
CA LEU A 392 -6.21 14.99 12.30
C LEU A 392 -6.17 14.37 13.70
N VAL A 393 -5.28 14.87 14.57
CA VAL A 393 -5.14 14.40 15.95
C VAL A 393 -6.45 14.59 16.72
N GLU A 394 -7.11 15.74 16.58
CA GLU A 394 -8.38 15.99 17.25
C GLU A 394 -9.52 15.10 16.75
N ALA A 395 -9.59 14.83 15.43
CA ALA A 395 -10.60 13.94 14.87
C ALA A 395 -10.44 12.49 15.37
N LEU A 396 -9.20 12.00 15.39
CA LEU A 396 -8.85 10.68 15.93
C LEU A 396 -9.19 10.58 17.43
N ARG A 397 -8.82 11.60 18.22
CA ARG A 397 -9.14 11.67 19.65
C ARG A 397 -10.63 11.59 19.92
N ARG A 398 -11.46 12.31 19.16
CA ARG A 398 -12.93 12.30 19.30
C ARG A 398 -13.53 10.91 19.11
N ARG A 399 -12.89 10.09 18.26
CA ARG A 399 -13.27 8.68 18.02
C ARG A 399 -12.56 7.68 18.93
N GLY A 400 -11.87 8.14 19.98
CA GLY A 400 -11.18 7.26 20.93
C GLY A 400 -9.85 6.69 20.42
N ILE A 401 -9.33 7.20 19.30
CA ILE A 401 -8.10 6.73 18.67
C ILE A 401 -6.94 7.65 19.08
N TYR A 402 -6.09 7.18 19.97
CA TYR A 402 -4.92 7.94 20.44
C TYR A 402 -3.85 6.99 21.02
N PRO A 403 -2.55 7.39 20.99
CA PRO A 403 -1.50 6.59 21.59
C PRO A 403 -1.62 6.59 23.13
N PRO A 404 -1.59 5.42 23.80
CA PRO A 404 -1.78 5.34 25.25
C PRO A 404 -0.55 5.76 26.07
N SER A 405 0.63 5.82 25.44
CA SER A 405 1.92 6.01 26.11
C SER A 405 2.43 7.46 26.09
N VAL A 406 1.62 8.41 25.61
CA VAL A 406 1.97 9.85 25.59
C VAL A 406 1.31 10.59 26.74
N SER A 407 1.97 11.62 27.25
CA SER A 407 1.45 12.46 28.35
C SER A 407 0.38 13.45 27.92
N SER A 408 0.34 13.81 26.63
CA SER A 408 -0.65 14.70 26.03
C SER A 408 -0.70 14.50 24.52
N LEU A 409 -1.63 15.17 23.84
CA LEU A 409 -1.77 15.14 22.37
C LEU A 409 -1.14 16.37 21.69
N THR A 410 -0.19 17.03 22.35
CA THR A 410 0.62 18.06 21.69
C THR A 410 1.53 17.41 20.65
N GLU A 411 1.96 18.19 19.66
CA GLU A 411 2.85 17.67 18.61
C GLU A 411 4.17 17.15 19.19
N GLU A 412 4.73 17.84 20.19
CA GLU A 412 5.96 17.43 20.87
C GLU A 412 5.80 16.05 21.54
N ALA A 413 4.66 15.80 22.18
CA ALA A 413 4.40 14.54 22.88
C ALA A 413 4.12 13.38 21.91
N LEU A 414 3.50 13.67 20.76
CA LEU A 414 3.18 12.69 19.73
C LEU A 414 4.40 12.30 18.88
N THR A 415 5.33 13.23 18.67
CA THR A 415 6.55 12.98 17.90
C THR A 415 7.33 11.81 18.50
N TRP A 416 7.90 10.95 17.66
CA TRP A 416 8.79 9.88 18.13
C TRP A 416 10.00 10.47 18.85
N PRO A 417 10.44 9.88 19.99
CA PRO A 417 11.59 10.39 20.71
C PRO A 417 12.86 10.24 19.89
N GLY A 418 13.85 11.07 20.22
CA GLY A 418 15.23 10.87 19.77
C GLY A 418 15.88 9.65 20.43
N PRO A 419 17.08 9.25 19.98
CA PRO A 419 17.84 8.18 20.63
C PRO A 419 18.21 8.55 22.07
N ALA A 420 18.30 7.54 22.94
CA ALA A 420 18.71 7.73 24.34
C ALA A 420 20.13 8.31 24.47
N ASP A 421 21.01 7.97 23.52
CA ASP A 421 22.28 8.66 23.30
C ASP A 421 22.13 9.65 22.12
N PRO A 422 22.15 10.97 22.37
CA PRO A 422 22.08 11.97 21.29
C PRO A 422 23.25 11.91 20.29
N ALA A 423 24.35 11.24 20.63
CA ALA A 423 25.50 11.04 19.75
C ALA A 423 25.36 9.79 18.86
N LEU A 424 24.29 8.99 19.03
CA LEU A 424 24.07 7.76 18.26
C LEU A 424 24.06 8.05 16.76
N SER A 425 24.92 7.36 16.02
CA SER A 425 25.13 7.59 14.60
C SER A 425 25.41 6.28 13.87
N LEU A 426 24.89 6.17 12.65
CA LEU A 426 25.21 5.08 11.73
C LEU A 426 26.62 5.21 11.15
N THR A 427 27.17 6.42 11.01
CA THR A 427 28.41 6.70 10.26
C THR A 427 29.58 7.08 11.16
N ARG A 428 29.35 7.27 12.47
CA ARG A 428 30.35 7.67 13.45
C ARG A 428 30.33 6.72 14.64
N GLY A 429 31.49 6.57 15.29
CA GLY A 429 31.64 5.68 16.45
C GLY A 429 32.07 4.26 16.05
N ALA A 430 31.86 3.30 16.94
CA ALA A 430 32.16 1.91 16.69
C ALA A 430 31.18 1.32 15.66
N HIS A 431 31.67 0.38 14.83
CA HIS A 431 30.86 -0.28 13.79
C HIS A 431 30.17 0.69 12.82
N SER A 432 30.87 1.78 12.44
CA SER A 432 30.32 2.73 11.47
C SER A 432 30.04 2.09 10.11
N VAL A 433 28.95 2.54 9.50
CA VAL A 433 28.41 2.04 8.24
C VAL A 433 28.68 3.08 7.14
N ASP A 434 29.19 2.62 6.00
CA ASP A 434 29.23 3.45 4.80
C ASP A 434 27.84 3.49 4.14
N LEU A 435 27.20 4.66 4.22
CA LEU A 435 25.88 4.93 3.64
C LEU A 435 25.95 5.47 2.19
N ALA A 436 27.15 5.80 1.68
CA ALA A 436 27.30 6.39 0.36
C ALA A 436 26.72 5.51 -0.77
N PRO A 437 26.88 4.17 -0.78
CA PRO A 437 26.27 3.32 -1.81
C PRO A 437 24.74 3.40 -1.81
N LEU A 438 24.12 3.38 -0.63
CA LEU A 438 22.67 3.45 -0.46
C LEU A 438 22.11 4.79 -0.94
N ILE A 439 22.78 5.89 -0.58
CA ILE A 439 22.38 7.24 -0.97
C ILE A 439 22.56 7.44 -2.47
N LEU A 440 23.66 6.95 -3.05
CA LEU A 440 23.93 7.02 -4.48
C LEU A 440 22.84 6.27 -5.27
N GLU A 441 22.52 5.04 -4.87
CA GLU A 441 21.44 4.27 -5.47
C GLU A 441 20.10 5.03 -5.40
N ALA A 442 19.73 5.52 -4.22
CA ALA A 442 18.47 6.24 -4.06
C ALA A 442 18.45 7.54 -4.88
N THR A 443 19.58 8.22 -5.04
CA THR A 443 19.72 9.42 -5.87
C THR A 443 19.55 9.08 -7.36
N GLN A 444 20.17 7.99 -7.85
CA GLN A 444 19.98 7.52 -9.22
C GLN A 444 18.51 7.18 -9.50
N ASN A 445 17.82 6.63 -8.50
CA ASN A 445 16.41 6.29 -8.62
C ASN A 445 15.47 7.49 -8.68
N LEU A 446 15.94 8.72 -8.42
CA LEU A 446 15.17 9.96 -8.64
C LEU A 446 15.06 10.31 -10.12
N ASP A 447 15.98 9.84 -10.97
CA ASP A 447 15.86 9.98 -12.41
C ASP A 447 14.87 8.96 -12.96
N LEU A 448 13.62 9.39 -13.13
CA LEU A 448 12.56 8.57 -13.68
C LEU A 448 12.74 8.27 -15.18
N GLY A 449 13.55 9.07 -15.90
CA GLY A 449 13.83 8.91 -17.32
C GLY A 449 15.11 8.11 -17.62
N GLY A 450 15.96 7.91 -16.62
CA GLY A 450 17.20 7.15 -16.68
C GLY A 450 17.04 5.66 -16.36
N GLU A 451 18.11 4.88 -16.58
CA GLU A 451 18.16 3.48 -16.15
C GLU A 451 18.04 3.40 -14.63
N ALA A 452 17.12 2.56 -14.15
CA ALA A 452 16.98 2.31 -12.73
C ALA A 452 18.26 1.68 -12.18
N SER A 453 18.63 1.96 -10.93
CA SER A 453 19.63 1.13 -10.24
C SER A 453 19.21 -0.35 -10.34
N THR A 454 20.11 -1.22 -10.74
CA THR A 454 19.88 -2.68 -10.73
C THR A 454 20.27 -3.31 -9.39
N THR A 455 20.68 -2.50 -8.43
CA THR A 455 21.13 -2.98 -7.12
C THR A 455 19.91 -3.42 -6.31
N ILE A 456 19.98 -4.64 -5.80
CA ILE A 456 18.95 -5.25 -4.95
C ILE A 456 19.57 -5.35 -3.56
N THR A 457 18.95 -4.76 -2.54
CA THR A 457 19.40 -4.96 -1.16
C THR A 457 19.06 -6.38 -0.71
N GLY A 458 19.79 -6.95 0.26
CA GLY A 458 19.45 -8.27 0.83
C GLY A 458 18.01 -8.33 1.41
N ALA A 459 17.44 -7.19 1.77
CA ALA A 459 16.05 -7.05 2.22
C ALA A 459 15.01 -7.06 1.09
N ASP A 460 15.44 -6.79 -0.15
CA ASP A 460 14.60 -6.88 -1.35
C ASP A 460 14.59 -8.29 -1.95
N ALA A 461 15.33 -9.25 -1.38
CA ALA A 461 15.27 -10.65 -1.78
C ALA A 461 13.92 -11.28 -1.40
N ASP A 462 13.41 -12.17 -2.26
CA ASP A 462 12.22 -12.96 -1.95
C ASP A 462 12.61 -14.01 -0.89
N PRO A 463 11.99 -14.05 0.31
CA PRO A 463 12.13 -15.24 1.15
C PRO A 463 11.49 -16.39 0.36
N GLU A 464 12.25 -17.43 0.04
CA GLU A 464 11.72 -18.59 -0.67
C GLU A 464 10.42 -19.04 0.02
N ILE A 465 9.30 -18.93 -0.69
CA ILE A 465 8.08 -19.61 -0.30
C ILE A 465 8.39 -21.09 -0.53
N GLU A 466 8.82 -21.79 0.51
CA GLU A 466 8.75 -23.25 0.54
C GLU A 466 7.28 -23.61 0.33
N GLY A 467 6.93 -23.93 -0.91
CA GLY A 467 5.62 -24.50 -1.23
C GLY A 467 5.43 -25.79 -0.44
N PRO A 468 4.19 -26.16 -0.10
CA PRO A 468 3.94 -27.45 0.53
C PRO A 468 4.52 -28.56 -0.34
N ASP A 469 5.16 -29.50 0.33
CA ASP A 469 5.74 -30.71 -0.21
C ASP A 469 4.85 -31.31 -1.32
N LYS A 470 5.46 -31.74 -2.44
CA LYS A 470 4.76 -32.26 -3.63
C LYS A 470 4.11 -33.63 -3.40
N SER A 471 3.78 -33.96 -2.17
CA SER A 471 3.17 -35.21 -1.76
C SER A 471 2.05 -34.97 -0.76
N ASP A 472 0.95 -34.35 -1.18
CA ASP A 472 -0.36 -34.92 -0.86
C ASP A 472 -1.54 -34.27 -1.61
N ALA A 473 -2.58 -35.09 -1.79
CA ALA A 473 -3.92 -34.76 -2.28
C ALA A 473 -4.08 -34.41 -3.78
N ARG A 474 -4.04 -35.45 -4.63
CA ARG A 474 -4.91 -35.50 -5.82
C ARG A 474 -6.33 -35.91 -5.38
N PRO A 475 -7.38 -35.10 -5.63
CA PRO A 475 -8.74 -35.62 -5.60
C PRO A 475 -8.93 -36.55 -6.81
N ARG A 476 -9.25 -37.82 -6.55
CA ARG A 476 -9.62 -38.78 -7.58
C ARG A 476 -10.93 -38.36 -8.23
N VAL A 477 -10.87 -37.82 -9.45
CA VAL A 477 -12.05 -37.71 -10.33
C VAL A 477 -12.11 -38.96 -11.21
N SER A 478 -13.24 -39.65 -11.06
CA SER A 478 -13.65 -40.85 -11.79
C SER A 478 -13.51 -40.70 -13.31
N THR A 479 -12.79 -41.62 -13.94
CA THR A 479 -12.64 -41.74 -15.39
C THR A 479 -13.93 -42.24 -16.03
N ARG A 480 -14.58 -41.39 -16.84
CA ARG A 480 -15.50 -41.83 -17.90
C ARG A 480 -14.93 -41.43 -19.25
N ALA A 481 -14.83 -42.42 -20.14
CA ALA A 481 -14.23 -42.33 -21.46
C ALA A 481 -14.88 -41.26 -22.35
N ARG A 482 -14.05 -40.50 -23.08
CA ARG A 482 -14.45 -39.65 -24.21
C ARG A 482 -13.85 -40.21 -25.51
N PRO A 483 -14.54 -40.12 -26.67
CA PRO A 483 -14.04 -40.59 -27.96
C PRO A 483 -13.10 -39.58 -28.61
N ALA A 484 -12.28 -40.07 -29.54
CA ALA A 484 -11.24 -39.35 -30.26
C ALA A 484 -11.78 -38.26 -31.20
N VAL A 485 -11.08 -37.11 -31.24
CA VAL A 485 -11.25 -36.02 -32.22
C VAL A 485 -9.87 -35.74 -32.85
N PRO A 486 -9.79 -35.40 -34.17
CA PRO A 486 -8.55 -35.49 -34.93
C PRO A 486 -7.63 -34.29 -34.78
N ALA A 487 -6.35 -34.53 -35.11
CA ALA A 487 -5.22 -33.64 -34.96
C ALA A 487 -5.35 -32.31 -35.73
N VAL A 488 -4.99 -31.21 -35.05
CA VAL A 488 -4.76 -29.87 -35.61
C VAL A 488 -3.23 -29.69 -35.78
N PRO A 489 -2.74 -29.04 -36.87
CA PRO A 489 -1.32 -29.03 -37.19
C PRO A 489 -0.51 -28.11 -36.27
N ALA A 490 0.74 -28.50 -36.06
CA ALA A 490 1.71 -27.84 -35.17
C ALA A 490 2.02 -26.40 -35.59
N VAL A 491 1.92 -25.48 -34.61
CA VAL A 491 2.47 -24.12 -34.67
C VAL A 491 3.97 -24.19 -34.35
N PRO A 492 4.87 -23.47 -35.04
CA PRO A 492 6.31 -23.56 -34.80
C PRO A 492 6.66 -23.03 -33.42
N ALA A 493 7.53 -23.74 -32.72
CA ALA A 493 8.06 -23.34 -31.43
C ALA A 493 8.74 -21.96 -31.51
N ALA A 494 8.13 -20.95 -30.87
CA ALA A 494 8.82 -19.72 -30.52
C ALA A 494 9.93 -20.06 -29.53
N GLN A 495 11.17 -19.80 -29.91
CA GLN A 495 12.32 -19.94 -29.04
C GLN A 495 12.13 -18.99 -27.85
N SER A 496 11.96 -19.55 -26.66
CA SER A 496 12.04 -18.81 -25.41
C SER A 496 13.49 -18.35 -25.21
N GLY A 497 13.79 -17.14 -25.68
CA GLY A 497 14.98 -16.42 -25.25
C GLY A 497 14.83 -16.09 -23.77
N ALA A 498 15.24 -17.01 -22.90
CA ALA A 498 15.42 -16.73 -21.49
C ALA A 498 16.46 -15.60 -21.37
N LEU A 499 16.01 -14.37 -21.12
CA LEU A 499 16.90 -13.32 -20.64
C LEU A 499 17.49 -13.84 -19.33
N LYS A 500 18.80 -14.11 -19.34
CA LYS A 500 19.56 -14.33 -18.12
C LYS A 500 19.42 -13.06 -17.26
N PRO A 501 19.01 -13.15 -15.98
CA PRO A 501 19.08 -12.00 -15.10
C PRO A 501 20.55 -11.54 -15.02
N ALA A 502 20.77 -10.24 -15.19
CA ALA A 502 22.08 -9.63 -14.99
C ALA A 502 22.56 -9.91 -13.55
N PRO A 503 23.87 -10.13 -13.32
CA PRO A 503 24.39 -10.38 -11.98
C PRO A 503 24.10 -9.18 -11.07
N ALA A 504 23.41 -9.42 -9.95
CA ALA A 504 23.15 -8.41 -8.94
C ALA A 504 24.48 -7.84 -8.40
N THR A 505 24.61 -6.51 -8.41
CA THR A 505 25.78 -5.79 -7.90
C THR A 505 25.95 -6.02 -6.40
N THR A 506 27.14 -6.48 -5.99
CA THR A 506 27.51 -6.94 -4.64
C THR A 506 27.68 -5.83 -3.59
N ALA A 507 27.56 -4.55 -3.95
CA ALA A 507 27.87 -3.41 -3.08
C ALA A 507 26.94 -3.29 -1.85
N ASN A 508 25.65 -3.59 -1.99
CA ASN A 508 24.70 -3.51 -0.87
C ASN A 508 24.90 -4.62 0.18
N SER A 509 25.62 -5.70 -0.13
CA SER A 509 25.88 -6.78 0.83
C SER A 509 26.77 -6.33 1.99
N ALA A 510 27.79 -5.50 1.71
CA ALA A 510 28.69 -4.99 2.75
C ALA A 510 27.97 -4.01 3.70
N THR A 511 27.16 -3.09 3.16
CA THR A 511 26.34 -2.17 3.95
C THR A 511 25.34 -2.93 4.83
N VAL A 512 24.71 -3.99 4.31
CA VAL A 512 23.79 -4.85 5.07
C VAL A 512 24.51 -5.54 6.24
N VAL A 513 25.68 -6.14 6.01
CA VAL A 513 26.48 -6.78 7.08
C VAL A 513 26.88 -5.76 8.13
N ALA A 514 27.39 -4.60 7.72
CA ALA A 514 27.78 -3.52 8.62
C ALA A 514 26.60 -3.01 9.47
N LEU A 515 25.40 -2.89 8.90
CA LEU A 515 24.20 -2.50 9.63
C LEU A 515 23.77 -3.55 10.68
N ILE A 516 23.90 -4.84 10.37
CA ILE A 516 23.60 -5.91 11.33
C ILE A 516 24.61 -5.88 12.48
N GLU A 517 25.90 -5.69 12.19
CA GLU A 517 26.94 -5.55 13.22
C GLU A 517 26.70 -4.31 14.09
N TRP A 518 26.41 -3.17 13.47
CA TRP A 518 26.04 -1.93 14.16
C TRP A 518 24.81 -2.12 15.06
N GLY A 519 23.75 -2.74 14.54
CA GLY A 519 22.52 -2.99 15.29
C GLY A 519 22.72 -3.92 16.49
N ARG A 520 23.59 -4.93 16.36
CA ARG A 520 23.97 -5.82 17.48
C ARG A 520 24.77 -5.07 18.54
N TYR A 521 25.72 -4.24 18.13
CA TYR A 521 26.55 -3.46 19.05
C TYR A 521 25.72 -2.43 19.84
N HIS A 522 24.71 -1.84 19.20
CA HIS A 522 23.80 -0.85 19.79
C HIS A 522 22.46 -1.45 20.27
N ALA A 523 22.38 -2.75 20.56
CA ALA A 523 21.11 -3.42 20.86
C ALA A 523 20.33 -2.73 22.00
N TYR A 524 21.01 -2.33 23.08
CA TYR A 524 20.36 -1.63 24.20
C TYR A 524 19.81 -0.25 23.81
N GLU A 525 20.54 0.55 23.03
CA GLU A 525 20.08 1.83 22.49
C GLU A 525 18.88 1.68 21.54
N LEU A 526 18.70 0.49 20.96
CA LEU A 526 17.62 0.17 20.04
C LEU A 526 16.45 -0.54 20.71
N GLY A 527 16.53 -0.88 22.01
CA GLY A 527 15.49 -1.63 22.72
C GLY A 527 15.42 -3.10 22.26
N LEU A 528 16.56 -3.65 21.86
CA LEU A 528 16.76 -5.01 21.35
C LEU A 528 17.60 -5.83 22.32
N ASP A 529 17.57 -7.15 22.14
CA ASP A 529 18.31 -8.10 22.97
C ASP A 529 19.68 -8.45 22.32
N PRO A 530 20.83 -8.14 22.96
CA PRO A 530 22.13 -8.44 22.38
C PRO A 530 22.42 -9.95 22.24
N ASP A 531 21.73 -10.80 23.00
CA ASP A 531 21.96 -12.25 23.01
C ASP A 531 21.17 -12.99 21.91
N LEU A 532 20.30 -12.28 21.18
CA LEU A 532 19.45 -12.87 20.14
C LEU A 532 19.87 -12.52 18.71
N PRO A 533 19.63 -13.42 17.74
CA PRO A 533 19.87 -13.14 16.33
C PRO A 533 19.12 -11.90 15.83
N LEU A 534 19.84 -11.02 15.14
CA LEU A 534 19.30 -9.80 14.55
C LEU A 534 19.08 -9.96 13.04
N GLU A 535 17.87 -9.66 12.57
CA GLU A 535 17.50 -9.56 11.16
C GLU A 535 17.42 -8.08 10.74
N LEU A 536 18.07 -7.72 9.62
CA LEU A 536 17.82 -6.47 8.91
C LEU A 536 16.66 -6.69 7.93
N VAL A 537 15.50 -6.19 8.29
CA VAL A 537 14.22 -6.38 7.58
C VAL A 537 14.14 -5.50 6.33
N GLY A 538 14.75 -4.32 6.39
CA GLY A 538 14.69 -3.31 5.34
C GLY A 538 15.71 -2.21 5.58
N VAL A 539 16.32 -1.72 4.49
CA VAL A 539 17.11 -0.49 4.52
C VAL A 539 16.94 0.27 3.21
N HIS A 540 16.66 1.55 3.30
CA HIS A 540 16.49 2.42 2.13
C HIS A 540 16.68 3.88 2.50
N ALA A 541 17.06 4.69 1.53
CA ALA A 541 17.06 6.14 1.62
C ALA A 541 15.88 6.70 0.83
N VAL A 542 15.20 7.69 1.39
CA VAL A 542 14.08 8.38 0.73
C VAL A 542 14.37 9.87 0.60
N PHE A 543 13.86 10.47 -0.47
CA PHE A 543 13.94 11.89 -0.76
C PHE A 543 12.54 12.48 -0.81
N VAL A 544 12.12 13.10 0.29
CA VAL A 544 10.83 13.77 0.40
C VAL A 544 11.01 15.29 0.29
N GLN A 545 10.09 15.96 -0.41
CA GLN A 545 10.10 17.42 -0.55
C GLN A 545 9.43 18.07 0.68
N ALA A 546 10.09 19.08 1.26
CA ALA A 546 9.56 19.88 2.36
C ALA A 546 8.75 21.09 1.88
N SER A 547 8.16 21.84 2.83
CA SER A 547 7.38 23.06 2.55
C SER A 547 8.14 24.15 1.79
N ASP A 548 9.46 24.19 1.94
CA ASP A 548 10.38 25.11 1.25
C ASP A 548 10.87 24.59 -0.11
N LEU A 549 10.26 23.51 -0.60
CA LEU A 549 10.58 22.82 -1.84
C LEU A 549 11.96 22.13 -1.87
N GLN A 550 12.70 22.12 -0.75
CA GLN A 550 13.98 21.42 -0.66
C GLN A 550 13.77 19.93 -0.35
N PRO A 551 14.65 19.04 -0.87
CA PRO A 551 14.65 17.65 -0.46
C PRO A 551 15.15 17.54 0.99
N ARG A 552 14.49 16.68 1.77
CA ARG A 552 14.89 16.29 3.13
C ARG A 552 15.12 14.79 3.16
N PRO A 553 16.32 14.33 2.73
CA PRO A 553 16.58 12.91 2.66
C PRO A 553 16.80 12.32 4.04
N ILE A 554 16.26 11.11 4.24
CA ILE A 554 16.45 10.30 5.44
C ILE A 554 16.84 8.88 5.04
N VAL A 555 17.56 8.21 5.94
CA VAL A 555 17.87 6.79 5.86
C VAL A 555 17.03 6.07 6.89
N VAL A 556 16.33 5.03 6.45
CA VAL A 556 15.48 4.20 7.31
C VAL A 556 16.06 2.80 7.33
N ALA A 557 16.38 2.30 8.53
CA ALA A 557 16.82 0.93 8.76
C ALA A 557 15.84 0.23 9.71
N GLN A 558 15.42 -0.98 9.35
CA GLN A 558 14.41 -1.75 10.07
C GLN A 558 15.03 -3.04 10.57
N PHE A 559 15.00 -3.23 11.88
CA PHE A 559 15.54 -4.40 12.55
C PHE A 559 14.44 -5.21 13.22
N ALA A 560 14.59 -6.54 13.25
CA ALA A 560 13.71 -7.42 14.01
C ALA A 560 14.48 -8.58 14.64
N GLN A 561 13.94 -9.10 15.73
CA GLN A 561 14.43 -10.28 16.43
C GLN A 561 13.27 -11.21 16.75
N ARG A 562 13.43 -12.50 16.46
CA ARG A 562 12.45 -13.52 16.81
C ARG A 562 12.82 -14.10 18.18
N HIS A 563 11.92 -13.97 19.15
CA HIS A 563 12.04 -14.51 20.50
C HIS A 563 11.38 -15.88 20.55
N GLN A 564 12.08 -16.92 20.10
CA GLN A 564 11.55 -18.28 20.01
C GLN A 564 11.17 -18.85 21.38
N GLU A 565 11.84 -18.39 22.44
CA GLU A 565 11.64 -18.78 23.83
C GLU A 565 10.31 -18.28 24.41
N LEU A 566 9.72 -17.23 23.82
CA LEU A 566 8.40 -16.71 24.20
C LEU A 566 7.26 -17.40 23.45
N GLU A 567 7.57 -18.16 22.40
CA GLU A 567 6.56 -18.85 21.59
C GLU A 567 6.01 -20.09 22.33
N ASP A 568 4.84 -20.57 21.88
CA ASP A 568 4.23 -21.78 22.44
C ASP A 568 5.09 -23.01 22.17
N GLN A 569 5.83 -23.45 23.20
CA GLN A 569 6.74 -24.59 23.11
C GLN A 569 6.01 -25.93 22.98
N SER A 570 4.69 -25.98 23.22
CA SER A 570 3.89 -27.20 23.00
C SER A 570 3.73 -27.54 21.51
N LEU A 571 3.93 -26.56 20.63
CA LEU A 571 3.81 -26.72 19.18
C LEU A 571 5.17 -27.01 18.51
N PRO A 572 5.20 -27.75 17.38
CA PRO A 572 6.39 -27.90 16.56
C PRO A 572 6.90 -26.54 16.06
N ALA A 573 8.22 -26.35 15.97
CA ALA A 573 8.86 -25.08 15.64
C ALA A 573 8.30 -24.38 14.37
N GLY A 574 7.98 -25.13 13.32
CA GLY A 574 7.41 -24.59 12.07
C GLY A 574 5.93 -24.17 12.16
N LYS A 575 5.22 -24.52 13.25
CA LYS A 575 3.80 -24.18 13.48
C LYS A 575 3.60 -23.12 14.57
N ARG A 576 4.68 -22.64 15.19
CA ARG A 576 4.61 -21.61 16.23
C ARG A 576 4.33 -20.24 15.62
N MET A 577 3.50 -19.46 16.30
CA MET A 577 3.38 -18.05 16.01
C MET A 577 4.71 -17.36 16.34
N ALA A 578 5.27 -16.64 15.37
CA ALA A 578 6.50 -15.88 15.59
C ALA A 578 6.22 -14.72 16.55
N ILE A 579 6.99 -14.63 17.65
CA ILE A 579 6.96 -13.48 18.55
C ILE A 579 8.20 -12.64 18.28
N ARG A 580 7.98 -11.35 17.94
CA ARG A 580 9.05 -10.48 17.44
C ARG A 580 9.20 -9.20 18.23
N ALA A 581 10.45 -8.86 18.53
CA ALA A 581 10.86 -7.49 18.82
C ALA A 581 11.26 -6.82 17.51
N GLY A 582 11.19 -5.50 17.44
CA GLY A 582 11.69 -4.79 16.28
C GLY A 582 11.82 -3.29 16.48
N THR A 583 12.72 -2.69 15.70
CA THR A 583 13.06 -1.28 15.82
C THR A 583 13.26 -0.67 14.45
N THR A 584 12.56 0.44 14.18
CA THR A 584 12.83 1.30 13.03
C THR A 584 13.75 2.43 13.46
N VAL A 585 14.92 2.52 12.84
CA VAL A 585 15.90 3.60 13.01
C VAL A 585 15.74 4.58 11.86
N ILE A 586 15.54 5.85 12.18
CA ILE A 586 15.50 6.93 11.19
C ILE A 586 16.70 7.83 11.43
N ALA A 587 17.54 7.99 10.42
CA ALA A 587 18.74 8.80 10.44
C ALA A 587 18.73 9.85 9.33
N ARG A 588 19.45 10.94 9.54
CA ARG A 588 19.81 11.89 8.47
C ARG A 588 20.84 11.25 7.53
N VAL A 589 21.03 11.85 6.36
CA VAL A 589 22.03 11.38 5.38
C VAL A 589 23.48 11.45 5.86
N ASP A 590 23.77 12.27 6.87
CA ASP A 590 25.09 12.29 7.53
C ASP A 590 25.26 11.14 8.54
N GLY A 591 24.23 10.32 8.73
CA GLY A 591 24.19 9.18 9.65
C GLY A 591 23.74 9.51 11.06
N GLN A 592 23.40 10.76 11.40
CA GLN A 592 22.88 11.07 12.74
C GLN A 592 21.50 10.44 12.93
N VAL A 593 21.33 9.62 13.98
CA VAL A 593 20.03 9.03 14.32
C VAL A 593 19.14 10.11 14.92
N VAL A 594 17.95 10.31 14.34
CA VAL A 594 16.97 11.30 14.78
C VAL A 594 15.80 10.68 15.52
N HIS A 595 15.42 9.44 15.19
CA HIS A 595 14.35 8.72 15.86
C HIS A 595 14.65 7.22 15.97
N VAL A 596 14.22 6.65 17.08
CA VAL A 596 14.20 5.20 17.33
C VAL A 596 12.77 4.80 17.66
N VAL A 597 12.15 4.01 16.79
CA VAL A 597 10.78 3.51 16.95
C VAL A 597 10.84 2.04 17.33
N ALA A 598 10.92 1.78 18.64
CA ALA A 598 11.12 0.45 19.20
C ALA A 598 9.82 -0.22 19.65
N LYS A 599 9.71 -1.52 19.37
CA LYS A 599 8.73 -2.47 19.90
C LYS A 599 9.48 -3.58 20.64
N PRO A 600 9.96 -3.32 21.87
CA PRO A 600 10.82 -4.24 22.59
C PRO A 600 10.06 -5.50 23.05
N LEU A 601 10.84 -6.50 23.47
CA LEU A 601 10.39 -7.66 24.25
C LEU A 601 11.31 -7.79 25.48
N PRO A 602 10.96 -8.64 26.47
CA PRO A 602 11.84 -8.92 27.59
C PRO A 602 13.22 -9.40 27.11
N LEU A 603 14.27 -8.95 27.79
CA LEU A 603 15.61 -9.46 27.57
C LEU A 603 15.71 -10.91 28.06
N SER A 604 16.42 -11.74 27.31
CA SER A 604 16.78 -13.11 27.67
C SER A 604 17.69 -13.13 28.90
N ASN A 605 18.52 -12.10 29.06
CA ASN A 605 19.46 -11.94 30.18
C ASN A 605 19.22 -10.60 30.91
N PRO A 606 18.21 -10.51 31.80
CA PRO A 606 17.89 -9.27 32.50
C PRO A 606 18.99 -8.82 33.48
N ASP A 607 19.79 -9.76 34.00
CA ASP A 607 20.89 -9.46 34.93
C ASP A 607 21.96 -8.57 34.29
N ALA A 608 22.08 -8.59 32.96
CA ALA A 608 22.99 -7.72 32.21
C ALA A 608 22.73 -6.23 32.47
N LEU A 609 21.49 -5.83 32.77
CA LEU A 609 21.13 -4.44 33.08
C LEU A 609 21.70 -3.94 34.41
N THR A 610 22.04 -4.85 35.33
CA THR A 610 22.56 -4.50 36.66
C THR A 610 24.08 -4.40 36.71
N LYS A 611 24.75 -4.92 35.68
CA LYS A 611 26.20 -5.00 35.55
C LYS A 611 26.80 -3.67 35.07
N PRO A 612 27.68 -3.00 35.84
CA PRO A 612 28.28 -1.72 35.45
C PRO A 612 29.08 -1.79 34.14
N GLU A 613 29.71 -2.93 33.86
CA GLU A 613 30.49 -3.17 32.64
C GLU A 613 29.64 -3.08 31.36
N THR A 614 28.34 -3.42 31.42
CA THR A 614 27.43 -3.42 30.26
C THR A 614 27.26 -2.02 29.65
N PHE A 615 27.30 -0.98 30.47
CA PHE A 615 27.07 0.41 30.05
C PHE A 615 28.33 1.27 30.16
N THR A 616 29.50 0.65 30.31
CA THR A 616 30.77 1.40 30.40
C THR A 616 30.99 2.20 29.12
N GLY A 617 31.17 3.51 29.27
CA GLY A 617 31.33 4.44 28.14
C GLY A 617 30.02 4.88 27.46
N LYS A 618 28.84 4.46 27.96
CA LYS A 618 27.53 4.92 27.47
C LYS A 618 26.91 5.94 28.46
N PRO A 619 26.09 6.89 27.98
CA PRO A 619 25.34 7.78 28.87
C PRO A 619 24.35 7.03 29.77
N ASP A 620 24.10 7.53 30.99
CA ASP A 620 23.11 6.95 31.92
C ASP A 620 21.70 6.80 31.31
N ALA A 621 21.36 7.69 30.38
CA ALA A 621 20.11 7.65 29.63
C ALA A 621 19.94 6.34 28.83
N VAL A 622 21.03 5.73 28.35
CA VAL A 622 20.98 4.44 27.64
C VAL A 622 20.56 3.32 28.57
N ARG A 623 21.11 3.29 29.79
CA ARG A 623 20.71 2.31 30.80
C ARG A 623 19.24 2.49 31.18
N ALA A 624 18.82 3.72 31.46
CA ALA A 624 17.42 4.02 31.79
C ALA A 624 16.46 3.62 30.64
N PHE A 625 16.87 3.85 29.39
CA PHE A 625 16.11 3.42 28.22
C PHE A 625 16.04 1.90 28.08
N ALA A 626 17.13 1.18 28.33
CA ALA A 626 17.15 -0.29 28.30
C ALA A 626 16.26 -0.90 29.40
N GLU A 627 16.32 -0.37 30.62
CA GLU A 627 15.45 -0.76 31.74
C GLU A 627 13.97 -0.49 31.42
N SER A 628 13.66 0.69 30.86
CA SER A 628 12.31 1.03 30.40
C SER A 628 11.82 0.11 29.28
N SER A 629 12.68 -0.19 28.31
CA SER A 629 12.38 -1.08 27.19
C SER A 629 12.09 -2.50 27.66
N ALA A 630 12.84 -3.03 28.62
CA ALA A 630 12.56 -4.34 29.22
C ALA A 630 11.19 -4.37 29.92
N ALA A 631 10.85 -3.31 30.67
CA ALA A 631 9.55 -3.21 31.35
C ALA A 631 8.37 -3.08 30.36
N ILE A 632 8.52 -2.29 29.30
CA ILE A 632 7.55 -2.17 28.21
C ILE A 632 7.42 -3.51 27.47
N GLY A 633 8.55 -4.15 27.17
CA GLY A 633 8.61 -5.46 26.53
C GLY A 633 7.85 -6.53 27.31
N ALA A 634 7.98 -6.57 28.64
CA ALA A 634 7.23 -7.50 29.49
C ALA A 634 5.71 -7.27 29.45
N LYS A 635 5.27 -6.01 29.41
CA LYS A 635 3.84 -5.69 29.23
C LYS A 635 3.35 -6.11 27.85
N ARG A 636 4.16 -5.86 26.81
CA ARG A 636 3.85 -6.23 25.43
C ARG A 636 3.75 -7.75 25.24
N ALA A 637 4.71 -8.52 25.77
CA ALA A 637 4.67 -9.98 25.72
C ALA A 637 3.36 -10.54 26.32
N LYS A 638 2.91 -9.99 27.46
CA LYS A 638 1.62 -10.35 28.06
C LYS A 638 0.42 -9.97 27.19
N ALA A 639 0.47 -8.80 26.54
CA ALA A 639 -0.59 -8.37 25.63
C ALA A 639 -0.69 -9.24 24.37
N LEU A 640 0.45 -9.65 23.80
CA LEU A 640 0.50 -10.60 22.67
C LEU A 640 -0.13 -11.94 23.06
N GLN A 641 0.19 -12.47 24.25
CA GLN A 641 -0.42 -13.70 24.75
C GLN A 641 -1.93 -13.54 24.93
N ALA A 642 -2.38 -12.47 25.60
CA ALA A 642 -3.80 -12.23 25.84
C ALA A 642 -4.59 -12.08 24.54
N TRP A 643 -4.00 -11.45 23.52
CA TRP A 643 -4.59 -11.37 22.18
C TRP A 643 -4.70 -12.74 21.51
N SER A 644 -3.64 -13.55 21.57
CA SER A 644 -3.65 -14.93 21.07
C SER A 644 -4.74 -15.78 21.73
N ASP A 645 -4.89 -15.67 23.05
CA ASP A 645 -5.94 -16.37 23.80
C ASP A 645 -7.33 -15.90 23.39
N HIS A 646 -7.52 -14.58 23.21
CA HIS A 646 -8.78 -14.00 22.77
C HIS A 646 -9.19 -14.52 21.39
N VAL A 647 -8.29 -14.45 20.39
CA VAL A 647 -8.57 -14.95 19.04
C VAL A 647 -8.87 -16.45 19.06
N THR A 648 -8.11 -17.23 19.83
CA THR A 648 -8.33 -18.68 19.97
C THR A 648 -9.70 -18.98 20.58
N SER A 649 -10.13 -18.19 21.58
CA SER A 649 -11.46 -18.35 22.19
C SER A 649 -12.62 -17.97 21.26
N ALA A 650 -12.37 -17.07 20.30
CA ALA A 650 -13.37 -16.63 19.32
C ALA A 650 -13.43 -17.55 18.09
N ASP A 651 -12.42 -18.37 17.86
CA ASP A 651 -12.33 -19.27 16.72
C ASP A 651 -13.02 -20.61 16.98
N ALA A 652 -14.19 -20.80 16.37
CA ALA A 652 -14.97 -22.03 16.47
C ALA A 652 -14.22 -23.28 15.97
N LEU A 653 -13.20 -23.13 15.12
CA LEU A 653 -12.39 -24.22 14.59
C LEU A 653 -11.19 -24.56 15.49
N ALA A 654 -10.91 -23.76 16.52
CA ALA A 654 -9.77 -23.98 17.41
C ALA A 654 -9.80 -25.35 18.10
N ALA A 655 -10.98 -25.84 18.47
CA ALA A 655 -11.14 -27.16 19.09
C ALA A 655 -10.91 -28.34 18.14
N TRP A 656 -10.85 -28.09 16.82
CA TRP A 656 -10.86 -29.12 15.77
C TRP A 656 -9.62 -29.09 14.88
N THR A 657 -8.63 -28.25 15.21
CA THR A 657 -7.46 -28.00 14.35
C THR A 657 -6.18 -27.90 15.17
N ASP A 658 -5.10 -28.50 14.67
CA ASP A 658 -3.76 -28.44 15.30
C ASP A 658 -2.97 -27.17 14.94
N GLN A 659 -3.52 -26.31 14.09
CA GLN A 659 -2.92 -25.03 13.71
C GLN A 659 -3.39 -23.94 14.70
N PRO A 660 -2.54 -23.00 15.11
CA PRO A 660 -2.97 -21.83 15.88
C PRO A 660 -4.00 -20.97 15.12
N SER A 661 -5.02 -20.45 15.82
CA SER A 661 -6.06 -19.59 15.25
C SER A 661 -5.51 -18.34 14.57
N LEU A 662 -4.48 -17.72 15.15
CA LEU A 662 -3.83 -16.54 14.56
C LEU A 662 -3.14 -16.82 13.22
N LEU A 663 -2.67 -18.06 12.98
CA LEU A 663 -2.09 -18.44 11.69
C LEU A 663 -3.15 -18.77 10.63
N ARG A 664 -4.42 -18.93 11.05
CA ARG A 664 -5.57 -19.03 10.13
C ARG A 664 -6.14 -17.68 9.75
N MET A 665 -5.96 -16.65 10.59
CA MET A 665 -6.33 -15.28 10.26
C MET A 665 -5.40 -14.75 9.17
N THR A 666 -5.84 -14.91 7.92
CA THR A 666 -5.20 -14.38 6.73
C THR A 666 -6.12 -13.36 6.05
N PHE A 667 -5.56 -12.44 5.26
CA PHE A 667 -6.38 -11.52 4.44
C PHE A 667 -7.39 -12.28 3.59
N ALA A 668 -6.96 -13.36 2.92
CA ALA A 668 -7.86 -14.22 2.15
C ALA A 668 -9.03 -14.77 2.98
N SER A 669 -8.79 -15.18 4.23
CA SER A 669 -9.87 -15.64 5.12
C SER A 669 -10.77 -14.51 5.65
N LEU A 670 -10.21 -13.30 5.86
CA LEU A 670 -10.97 -12.12 6.28
C LEU A 670 -11.93 -11.66 5.17
N HIS A 671 -11.48 -11.64 3.92
CA HIS A 671 -12.32 -11.27 2.78
C HIS A 671 -13.23 -12.41 2.32
N ALA A 672 -12.91 -13.69 2.61
CA ALA A 672 -13.83 -14.80 2.35
C ALA A 672 -15.04 -14.82 3.30
N ALA A 673 -14.89 -14.30 4.53
CA ALA A 673 -15.98 -14.25 5.51
C ALA A 673 -17.08 -13.21 5.17
N GLU A 674 -16.85 -12.33 4.19
CA GLU A 674 -17.90 -11.44 3.65
C GLU A 674 -18.89 -12.15 2.70
N GLU A 675 -18.68 -13.45 2.40
CA GLU A 675 -19.67 -14.26 1.71
C GLU A 675 -20.97 -14.35 2.54
N VAL A 676 -22.03 -13.69 2.04
CA VAL A 676 -23.39 -13.85 2.56
C VAL A 676 -23.74 -15.34 2.55
N PRO A 677 -24.21 -15.93 3.67
CA PRO A 677 -24.65 -17.31 3.66
C PRO A 677 -25.79 -17.45 2.66
N MET A 678 -25.59 -18.29 1.64
CA MET A 678 -26.63 -18.68 0.69
C MET A 678 -27.94 -18.96 1.45
N PRO A 679 -29.07 -18.34 1.08
CA PRO A 679 -30.33 -18.66 1.72
C PRO A 679 -30.58 -20.16 1.59
N LYS A 680 -30.77 -20.83 2.74
CA LYS A 680 -31.12 -22.25 2.78
C LYS A 680 -32.35 -22.44 1.88
N VAL A 681 -32.15 -23.12 0.75
CA VAL A 681 -33.25 -23.58 -0.09
C VAL A 681 -34.06 -24.54 0.78
N VAL A 682 -35.19 -24.06 1.29
CA VAL A 682 -36.18 -24.93 1.90
C VAL A 682 -36.73 -25.79 0.77
N PRO A 683 -36.59 -27.13 0.83
CA PRO A 683 -37.22 -27.98 -0.16
C PRO A 683 -38.73 -27.84 0.04
N HIS A 684 -39.40 -27.25 -0.96
CA HIS A 684 -40.85 -27.32 -1.03
C HIS A 684 -41.24 -28.80 -1.17
N ALA A 685 -41.97 -29.29 -0.16
CA ALA A 685 -42.68 -30.57 -0.18
C ALA A 685 -44.02 -30.42 -0.92
#